data_AF-A0A381Y7P1-F1
#
_entry.id   AF-A0A381Y7P1-F1
#
_cell.length_a   1.000
_cell.length_b   1.000
_cell.length_c   1.000
_cell.angle_alpha   90.00
_cell.angle_beta   90.00
_cell.angle_gamma   90.00
#
_symmetry.space_group_name_H-M   'P 1'
#
loop_
_entity.id
_entity.type
_entity.pdbx_description
1 polymer ?
#
loop_
_entity_poly.entity_id
_entity_poly.type
_entity_poly.pdbx_seq_one_letter_code
_entity_poly.pdbx_strand_id
1 'polypeptide(L)'
;MKPFPFVAALLLVAFVPAETHAEFRIGAAAVEVTPGFPVRLSGFGFRRVESEGVTQKIWAKALAIDDGQDGPAVIVTVDNLGVPWPLVQSVAKRLGTKAGLVPERFAVTATHTHTAPMLSMVAPTLFGQPIPAEHQRHIDRYTEQLTDWIEQTALEALRDLQPGRLEWSPGSAGKVGFAKNRRSKGGPVDHDLPVLIARTAKGDIRAVYTSYACHCVTLSHNKVSGDWAGYAQEWLQKNNPGAVALVSIGCGADQNPNSGVTGDNVEAALAQGRQIADEVARRLKGSLTPITGKLKTTLSQVALAFGTPPTKAEWERLAKRSDAIGYHARVQLARLARSEALQTRLDYPIQTWHFGDELAMVFLPGEVVVDYSLRLKREFDRDRIWINAYANDAPCYIPSERVLREGGYEGAGAMVYYDRPTKLAAGLEDKIIGEIHRQLPGTFRQIKGTEGTKPKSPEASLRSIRVSPGLQVELVATEPLVIDPVSINFGPDGKTWVVEMHDYPLGLLGGYEPGGRIVFLEDTDQDGFPDKRTVFLDGLPFPSGVTVWRKGVLVCAAPDILYAEDTDGDGRADIQRKLFSGFATTNYQARVNSLAYGLDGWVHGANGLIGGRIASFAGGNSVDIRGRDFRLNPDTGAFETLAGLTQHGRVRDDWGNWFGCDNGMLLRHYPLIDHYLRRNPHFSPPSPGVATATYSDANRVFPISRPLERFNDPSHINRVTSGCGLGLYRDTLLGDDFYGDAFVCEPVHNLVRRLKLQPEGVTFSAYRPDGKTAPEFLASTDNWFRPAEIRTGPDGGLWVVDMYRFLVEHPRWIQPGRLAKIDARAGSRHGRIYRVLPNGKKARPVPDLTQRSGAGLTKALESPNGTLRELAHQQIVWSADEESIPGLRRLAGSSSQPQARVQALVALSELGRLAKRDVVKALSDGHQAVRQHAISLSEPLLADEPKWIEHLAKLVADPDPFVRQQLAYSLGQAAQPKAGEALGKLLLRDASDPYLAAAILSSALPHLAAIQETARGSATLSGAMAKQIQQIVARIDAKPKTIAETTPAKPQPATTPNRADALNQYAKASELKGIAADGRAIFQARCSACHRLGGIGNAVGPDLAALTDKSPQALLVGTIDPNREVSEQYASLLVRLKSGGTLAGMIADETANGFTIRGVDGQPRTILRADVAEMNTTLHSLMPEGLEAGLSLDEMANLLAFIANPN
;
A
#
# COMPACT_ATOMS: atom_id res chain seq x y z
N MET A 1 52.99 29.14 36.78
CA MET A 1 53.43 28.96 38.19
C MET A 1 52.19 28.67 39.03
N LYS A 2 52.23 27.53 39.74
CA LYS A 2 51.45 27.00 40.89
C LYS A 2 50.40 27.89 41.63
N PRO A 3 49.50 27.33 42.49
CA PRO A 3 48.57 26.18 42.39
C PRO A 3 47.24 26.40 43.22
N PHE A 4 46.55 25.32 43.66
CA PHE A 4 45.64 25.13 44.84
C PHE A 4 44.10 24.96 44.65
N PRO A 5 43.36 24.26 45.57
CA PRO A 5 42.77 22.93 45.32
C PRO A 5 41.28 22.75 45.71
N PHE A 6 40.82 21.49 45.59
CA PHE A 6 39.63 20.80 46.14
C PHE A 6 39.00 21.35 47.44
N VAL A 7 37.67 21.47 47.44
CA VAL A 7 36.79 21.36 48.63
C VAL A 7 35.62 20.44 48.27
N ALA A 8 35.45 19.39 49.08
CA ALA A 8 34.28 18.52 49.10
C ALA A 8 33.20 19.14 50.00
N ALA A 9 31.94 19.13 49.56
CA ALA A 9 30.78 19.46 50.38
C ALA A 9 29.69 18.39 50.17
N LEU A 10 29.26 17.81 51.30
CA LEU A 10 28.17 16.84 51.42
C LEU A 10 26.86 17.40 50.85
N LEU A 11 26.17 16.58 50.05
CA LEU A 11 24.75 16.76 49.73
C LEU A 11 23.93 15.77 50.57
N LEU A 12 23.18 16.31 51.53
CA LEU A 12 22.03 15.64 52.13
C LEU A 12 21.01 15.36 51.01
N VAL A 13 20.81 14.08 50.68
CA VAL A 13 19.65 13.63 49.90
C VAL A 13 18.52 13.42 50.91
N ALA A 14 17.48 14.25 50.77
CA ALA A 14 16.21 14.04 51.43
C ALA A 14 15.62 12.69 50.99
N PHE A 15 15.35 11.80 51.95
CA PHE A 15 14.55 10.61 51.74
C PHE A 15 13.12 11.03 51.37
N VAL A 16 12.79 10.92 50.08
CA VAL A 16 11.40 10.82 49.63
C VAL A 16 10.91 9.43 50.05
N PRO A 17 9.74 9.28 50.70
CA PRO A 17 9.26 7.96 51.10
C PRO A 17 8.99 7.11 49.86
N ALA A 18 9.32 5.83 49.97
CA ALA A 18 9.08 4.81 48.95
C ALA A 18 7.62 4.85 48.47
N GLU A 19 7.44 4.87 47.15
CA GLU A 19 6.14 4.68 46.52
C GLU A 19 5.50 3.39 47.05
N THR A 20 4.25 3.50 47.50
CA THR A 20 3.47 2.39 48.01
C THR A 20 3.21 1.39 46.89
N HIS A 21 3.93 0.27 46.89
CA HIS A 21 3.68 -0.88 46.02
C HIS A 21 2.22 -1.36 46.18
N ALA A 22 1.58 -1.79 45.09
CA ALA A 22 0.33 -2.51 45.18
C ALA A 22 0.55 -3.84 45.91
N GLU A 23 0.03 -3.98 47.13
CA GLU A 23 0.07 -5.26 47.86
C GLU A 23 -0.94 -6.23 47.25
N PHE A 24 -0.49 -7.05 46.30
CA PHE A 24 -1.30 -8.16 45.80
C PHE A 24 -1.61 -9.15 46.93
N ARG A 25 -2.82 -9.70 46.93
CA ARG A 25 -3.14 -10.92 47.64
C ARG A 25 -3.24 -12.06 46.62
N ILE A 26 -2.62 -13.18 46.93
CA ILE A 26 -2.63 -14.37 46.09
C ILE A 26 -3.13 -15.57 46.90
N GLY A 27 -3.84 -16.47 46.25
CA GLY A 27 -4.29 -17.72 46.85
C GLY A 27 -4.31 -18.83 45.81
N ALA A 28 -4.06 -20.07 46.21
CA ALA A 28 -4.03 -21.19 45.28
C ALA A 28 -4.65 -22.46 45.88
N ALA A 29 -5.30 -23.26 45.05
CA ALA A 29 -5.91 -24.51 45.48
C ALA A 29 -5.84 -25.56 44.38
N ALA A 30 -5.88 -26.83 44.78
CA ALA A 30 -5.96 -27.97 43.86
C ALA A 30 -6.93 -28.99 44.44
N VAL A 31 -7.93 -29.38 43.65
CA VAL A 31 -8.92 -30.41 44.00
C VAL A 31 -8.76 -31.57 43.02
N GLU A 32 -8.73 -32.79 43.54
CA GLU A 32 -8.72 -34.00 42.73
C GLU A 32 -10.07 -34.16 42.04
N VAL A 33 -10.07 -34.33 40.72
CA VAL A 33 -11.28 -34.52 39.90
C VAL A 33 -11.33 -35.89 39.24
N THR A 34 -10.56 -36.86 39.74
CA THR A 34 -10.55 -38.23 39.25
C THR A 34 -11.89 -38.92 39.58
N PRO A 35 -12.60 -39.53 38.61
CA PRO A 35 -13.85 -40.24 38.90
C PRO A 35 -13.59 -41.53 39.69
N GLY A 36 -14.46 -41.80 40.67
CA GLY A 36 -14.46 -43.07 41.42
C GLY A 36 -15.25 -44.21 40.73
N PHE A 37 -15.64 -44.04 39.47
CA PHE A 37 -16.43 -44.98 38.68
C PHE A 37 -15.98 -44.97 37.21
N PRO A 38 -16.21 -46.05 36.44
CA PRO A 38 -15.92 -46.07 35.01
C PRO A 38 -16.74 -45.01 34.27
N VAL A 39 -16.09 -44.30 33.35
CA VAL A 39 -16.72 -43.28 32.51
C VAL A 39 -15.99 -43.23 31.18
N ARG A 40 -16.69 -42.90 30.09
CA ARG A 40 -16.03 -42.78 28.79
C ARG A 40 -14.99 -41.66 28.79
N LEU A 41 -13.88 -41.87 28.09
CA LEU A 41 -12.86 -40.86 27.89
C LEU A 41 -13.10 -40.10 26.59
N SER A 42 -12.85 -38.78 26.60
CA SER A 42 -12.99 -37.92 25.42
C SER A 42 -11.66 -37.68 24.71
N GLY A 43 -11.70 -37.43 23.40
CA GLY A 43 -10.53 -37.13 22.55
C GLY A 43 -10.39 -38.08 21.37
N PHE A 44 -10.25 -39.38 21.64
CA PHE A 44 -10.10 -40.40 20.59
C PHE A 44 -11.42 -41.13 20.25
N GLY A 45 -11.95 -40.93 19.04
CA GLY A 45 -13.23 -41.52 18.61
C GLY A 45 -13.28 -43.05 18.50
N PHE A 46 -12.14 -43.74 18.57
CA PHE A 46 -12.10 -45.21 18.59
C PHE A 46 -12.42 -45.80 19.98
N ARG A 47 -12.39 -45.02 21.07
CA ARG A 47 -12.65 -45.50 22.43
C ARG A 47 -14.15 -45.60 22.72
N ARG A 48 -14.74 -46.74 22.39
CA ARG A 48 -16.20 -46.95 22.43
C ARG A 48 -16.71 -47.63 23.71
N VAL A 49 -15.88 -47.79 24.72
CA VAL A 49 -16.22 -48.38 26.04
C VAL A 49 -15.78 -47.43 27.16
N GLU A 50 -16.23 -47.68 28.40
CA GLU A 50 -15.81 -46.88 29.56
C GLU A 50 -14.33 -47.12 29.91
N SER A 51 -13.76 -46.20 30.69
CA SER A 51 -12.38 -46.26 31.13
C SER A 51 -12.04 -47.55 31.89
N GLU A 52 -10.88 -48.12 31.62
CA GLU A 52 -10.38 -49.37 32.22
C GLU A 52 -9.63 -49.15 33.54
N GLY A 53 -9.46 -47.90 33.97
CA GLY A 53 -8.78 -47.55 35.21
C GLY A 53 -8.17 -46.16 35.17
N VAL A 54 -7.27 -45.88 36.11
CA VAL A 54 -6.56 -44.61 36.28
C VAL A 54 -5.06 -44.89 36.28
N THR A 55 -4.30 -44.23 35.40
CA THR A 55 -2.83 -44.28 35.40
C THR A 55 -2.22 -43.07 36.08
N GLN A 56 -2.93 -41.94 36.10
CA GLN A 56 -2.53 -40.72 36.79
C GLN A 56 -3.78 -39.97 37.28
N LYS A 57 -3.75 -39.44 38.50
CA LYS A 57 -4.82 -38.59 39.03
C LYS A 57 -4.92 -37.29 38.23
N ILE A 58 -6.15 -36.81 38.06
CA ILE A 58 -6.45 -35.56 37.34
C ILE A 58 -6.99 -34.50 38.30
N TRP A 59 -6.74 -33.23 37.99
CA TRP A 59 -6.92 -32.12 38.93
C TRP A 59 -7.64 -30.91 38.31
N ALA A 60 -8.41 -30.21 39.13
CA ALA A 60 -8.76 -28.81 38.94
C ALA A 60 -7.84 -27.96 39.84
N LYS A 61 -7.23 -26.91 39.29
CA LYS A 61 -6.24 -26.09 39.98
C LYS A 61 -6.56 -24.62 39.79
N ALA A 62 -6.59 -23.83 40.87
CA ALA A 62 -6.92 -22.41 40.79
C ALA A 62 -5.81 -21.51 41.34
N LEU A 63 -5.71 -20.32 40.75
CA LEU A 63 -4.96 -19.18 41.25
C LEU A 63 -5.93 -18.00 41.37
N ALA A 64 -6.10 -17.51 42.60
CA ALA A 64 -6.82 -16.30 42.92
C ALA A 64 -5.82 -15.13 43.04
N ILE A 65 -6.14 -14.00 42.42
CA ILE A 65 -5.32 -12.79 42.40
C ILE A 65 -6.22 -11.61 42.77
N ASP A 66 -5.82 -10.85 43.78
CA ASP A 66 -6.51 -9.63 44.18
C ASP A 66 -5.52 -8.48 44.27
N ASP A 67 -5.79 -7.40 43.52
CA ASP A 67 -4.96 -6.20 43.46
C ASP A 67 -5.48 -5.05 44.35
N GLY A 68 -6.55 -5.32 45.11
CA GLY A 68 -7.16 -4.41 46.09
C GLY A 68 -8.10 -3.36 45.51
N GLN A 69 -8.46 -3.42 44.22
CA GLN A 69 -9.43 -2.47 43.61
C GLN A 69 -10.80 -3.08 43.35
N ASP A 70 -10.90 -3.91 42.33
CA ASP A 70 -12.17 -4.40 41.78
C ASP A 70 -12.53 -5.81 42.29
N GLY A 71 -11.88 -6.22 43.39
CA GLY A 71 -11.99 -7.56 43.96
C GLY A 71 -11.15 -8.63 43.25
N PRO A 72 -11.14 -9.86 43.79
CA PRO A 72 -10.29 -10.94 43.29
C PRO A 72 -10.70 -11.37 41.88
N ALA A 73 -9.75 -11.89 41.13
CA ALA A 73 -9.95 -12.67 39.91
C ALA A 73 -9.43 -14.09 40.11
N VAL A 74 -10.09 -15.07 39.50
CA VAL A 74 -9.75 -16.49 39.65
C VAL A 74 -9.58 -17.14 38.29
N ILE A 75 -8.40 -17.72 38.05
CA ILE A 75 -8.14 -18.59 36.91
C ILE A 75 -8.09 -20.05 37.38
N VAL A 76 -8.78 -20.94 36.66
CA VAL A 76 -8.78 -22.38 36.91
C VAL A 76 -8.20 -23.12 35.71
N THR A 77 -7.27 -24.05 35.93
CA THR A 77 -6.86 -25.04 34.93
C THR A 77 -7.39 -26.42 35.29
N VAL A 78 -7.96 -27.12 34.33
CA VAL A 78 -8.60 -28.42 34.53
C VAL A 78 -7.98 -29.47 33.63
N ASP A 79 -7.67 -30.63 34.21
CA ASP A 79 -7.21 -31.81 33.46
C ASP A 79 -8.39 -32.49 32.74
N ASN A 80 -8.87 -31.87 31.66
CA ASN A 80 -9.93 -32.38 30.80
C ASN A 80 -9.67 -32.05 29.32
N LEU A 81 -10.46 -32.62 28.40
CA LEU A 81 -10.40 -32.27 26.98
C LEU A 81 -10.79 -30.80 26.73
N GLY A 82 -11.79 -30.30 27.47
CA GLY A 82 -12.30 -28.95 27.34
C GLY A 82 -13.47 -28.75 28.29
N VAL A 83 -13.78 -27.51 28.66
CA VAL A 83 -14.91 -27.20 29.55
C VAL A 83 -15.95 -26.40 28.75
N PRO A 84 -17.20 -26.86 28.64
CA PRO A 84 -18.20 -26.20 27.79
C PRO A 84 -18.73 -24.92 28.45
N TRP A 85 -19.06 -23.92 27.64
CA TRP A 85 -19.51 -22.60 28.12
C TRP A 85 -20.63 -22.64 29.17
N PRO A 86 -21.71 -23.45 29.02
CA PRO A 86 -22.76 -23.48 30.03
C PRO A 86 -22.28 -23.93 31.42
N LEU A 87 -21.25 -24.79 31.48
CA LEU A 87 -20.63 -25.19 32.74
C LEU A 87 -19.89 -24.00 33.36
N VAL A 88 -19.06 -23.32 32.57
CA VAL A 88 -18.32 -22.13 33.02
C VAL A 88 -19.29 -21.03 33.50
N GLN A 89 -20.38 -20.79 32.79
CA GLN A 89 -21.43 -19.85 33.20
C GLN A 89 -22.12 -20.27 34.50
N SER A 90 -22.39 -21.56 34.67
CA SER A 90 -22.97 -22.10 35.91
C SER A 90 -22.04 -21.82 37.09
N VAL A 91 -20.75 -22.13 36.96
CA VAL A 91 -19.77 -21.85 38.02
C VAL A 91 -19.62 -20.36 38.26
N ALA A 92 -19.49 -19.53 37.22
CA ALA A 92 -19.40 -18.08 37.34
C ALA A 92 -20.60 -17.50 38.10
N LYS A 93 -21.83 -17.96 37.80
CA LYS A 93 -23.04 -17.56 38.52
C LYS A 93 -23.01 -17.98 40.00
N ARG A 94 -22.56 -19.20 40.29
CA ARG A 94 -22.44 -19.69 41.66
C ARG A 94 -21.38 -18.93 42.46
N LEU A 95 -20.22 -18.63 41.85
CA LEU A 95 -19.16 -17.82 42.45
C LEU A 95 -19.59 -16.36 42.65
N GLY A 96 -20.36 -15.79 41.72
CA GLY A 96 -20.99 -14.48 41.91
C GLY A 96 -21.91 -14.45 43.12
N THR A 97 -22.68 -15.53 43.34
CA THR A 97 -23.58 -15.64 44.51
C THR A 97 -22.83 -15.87 45.81
N LYS A 98 -21.80 -16.73 45.84
CA LYS A 98 -21.12 -17.16 47.06
C LYS A 98 -19.92 -16.28 47.46
N ALA A 99 -19.31 -15.58 46.49
CA ALA A 99 -18.07 -14.84 46.68
C ALA A 99 -18.05 -13.46 46.00
N GLY A 100 -19.13 -13.03 45.35
CA GLY A 100 -19.21 -11.73 44.68
C GLY A 100 -18.36 -11.61 43.41
N LEU A 101 -17.89 -12.74 42.85
CA LEU A 101 -17.01 -12.75 41.67
C LEU A 101 -17.82 -12.46 40.39
N VAL A 102 -17.44 -11.42 39.65
CA VAL A 102 -18.06 -11.10 38.34
C VAL A 102 -17.52 -12.01 37.23
N PRO A 103 -18.32 -12.32 36.18
CA PRO A 103 -17.91 -13.28 35.13
C PRO A 103 -16.59 -12.95 34.42
N GLU A 104 -16.32 -11.67 34.16
CA GLU A 104 -15.07 -11.23 33.51
C GLU A 104 -13.82 -11.42 34.38
N ARG A 105 -13.97 -11.65 35.69
CA ARG A 105 -12.91 -11.97 36.64
C ARG A 105 -12.78 -13.48 36.93
N PHE A 106 -13.44 -14.32 36.13
CA PHE A 106 -13.33 -15.77 36.19
C PHE A 106 -12.91 -16.32 34.82
N ALA A 107 -11.85 -17.11 34.79
CA ALA A 107 -11.38 -17.78 33.58
C ALA A 107 -11.14 -19.27 33.84
N VAL A 108 -11.53 -20.13 32.91
CA VAL A 108 -11.27 -21.58 32.99
C VAL A 108 -10.50 -22.01 31.76
N THR A 109 -9.41 -22.76 31.93
CA THR A 109 -8.65 -23.36 30.82
C THR A 109 -8.56 -24.87 31.01
N ALA A 110 -8.37 -25.60 29.91
CA ALA A 110 -8.20 -27.04 29.93
C ALA A 110 -6.79 -27.45 29.44
N THR A 111 -6.28 -28.57 29.95
CA THR A 111 -5.04 -29.18 29.42
C THR A 111 -5.24 -29.89 28.09
N HIS A 112 -6.50 -30.02 27.65
CA HIS A 112 -6.85 -30.77 26.46
C HIS A 112 -6.31 -32.21 26.46
N THR A 113 -6.27 -32.86 27.63
CA THR A 113 -5.90 -34.27 27.72
C THR A 113 -6.95 -35.15 27.06
N HIS A 114 -6.50 -36.02 26.14
CA HIS A 114 -7.36 -37.01 25.48
C HIS A 114 -7.59 -38.25 26.35
N THR A 115 -7.13 -38.26 27.60
CA THR A 115 -7.31 -39.36 28.55
C THR A 115 -8.11 -38.95 29.78
N ALA A 116 -8.88 -37.86 29.72
CA ALA A 116 -9.82 -37.49 30.78
C ALA A 116 -11.27 -37.96 30.47
N PRO A 117 -12.12 -38.08 31.52
CA PRO A 117 -13.53 -38.36 31.34
C PRO A 117 -14.23 -37.34 30.44
N MET A 118 -15.11 -37.85 29.57
CA MET A 118 -15.95 -37.06 28.69
C MET A 118 -16.93 -36.21 29.51
N LEU A 119 -17.12 -34.98 29.04
CA LEU A 119 -18.16 -34.07 29.54
C LEU A 119 -19.33 -34.02 28.57
N SER A 120 -20.53 -33.84 29.11
CA SER A 120 -21.70 -33.53 28.30
C SER A 120 -21.49 -32.23 27.53
N MET A 121 -21.94 -32.20 26.27
CA MET A 121 -21.81 -31.08 25.31
C MET A 121 -20.41 -30.84 24.71
N VAL A 122 -19.37 -31.55 25.16
CA VAL A 122 -18.05 -31.49 24.52
C VAL A 122 -17.89 -32.67 23.57
N ALA A 123 -17.73 -32.37 22.27
CA ALA A 123 -17.63 -33.36 21.20
C ALA A 123 -18.71 -34.48 21.26
N PRO A 124 -20.02 -34.15 21.29
CA PRO A 124 -21.08 -35.11 21.62
C PRO A 124 -21.25 -36.24 20.59
N THR A 125 -20.72 -36.08 19.38
CA THR A 125 -20.78 -37.08 18.29
C THR A 125 -19.44 -37.79 18.05
N LEU A 126 -18.46 -37.62 18.95
CA LEU A 126 -17.08 -38.13 18.84
C LEU A 126 -16.97 -39.59 18.38
N PHE A 127 -17.81 -40.49 18.93
CA PHE A 127 -17.69 -41.93 18.69
C PHE A 127 -18.31 -42.42 17.39
N GLY A 128 -18.98 -41.54 16.63
CA GLY A 128 -19.66 -41.92 15.38
C GLY A 128 -20.82 -42.92 15.57
N GLN A 129 -21.33 -43.07 16.79
CA GLN A 129 -22.44 -43.95 17.15
C GLN A 129 -23.10 -43.47 18.44
N PRO A 130 -24.34 -43.89 18.74
CA PRO A 130 -25.00 -43.55 20.01
C PRO A 130 -24.18 -44.00 21.22
N ILE A 131 -24.16 -43.15 22.26
CA ILE A 131 -23.62 -43.50 23.57
C ILE A 131 -24.69 -44.33 24.30
N PRO A 132 -24.36 -45.52 24.84
CA PRO A 132 -25.28 -46.29 25.67
C PRO A 132 -25.83 -45.45 26.83
N ALA A 133 -27.11 -45.60 27.16
CA ALA A 133 -27.77 -44.77 28.16
C ALA A 133 -27.10 -44.81 29.54
N GLU A 134 -26.52 -45.95 29.91
CA GLU A 134 -25.73 -46.08 31.14
C GLU A 134 -24.46 -45.24 31.11
N HIS A 135 -23.67 -45.33 30.04
CA HIS A 135 -22.47 -44.52 29.88
C HIS A 135 -22.80 -43.02 29.85
N GLN A 136 -23.94 -42.63 29.24
CA GLN A 136 -24.40 -41.25 29.25
C GLN A 136 -24.71 -40.75 30.66
N ARG A 137 -25.36 -41.57 31.52
CA ARG A 137 -25.59 -41.22 32.93
C ARG A 137 -24.28 -41.02 33.70
N HIS A 138 -23.25 -41.81 33.43
CA HIS A 138 -21.93 -41.61 34.04
C HIS A 138 -21.25 -40.32 33.56
N ILE A 139 -21.38 -39.98 32.26
CA ILE A 139 -20.90 -38.71 31.70
C ILE A 139 -21.63 -37.51 32.35
N ASP A 140 -22.95 -37.58 32.47
CA ASP A 140 -23.78 -36.53 33.08
C ASP A 140 -23.40 -36.34 34.56
N ARG A 141 -23.31 -37.44 35.31
CA ARG A 141 -22.85 -37.45 36.71
C ARG A 141 -21.46 -36.81 36.85
N TYR A 142 -20.52 -37.18 35.99
CA TYR A 142 -19.17 -36.61 36.04
C TYR A 142 -19.17 -35.11 35.68
N THR A 143 -20.01 -34.70 34.74
CA THR A 143 -20.16 -33.28 34.37
C THR A 143 -20.67 -32.44 35.54
N GLU A 144 -21.65 -32.95 36.29
CA GLU A 144 -22.14 -32.31 37.52
C GLU A 144 -21.06 -32.25 38.60
N GLN A 145 -20.37 -33.36 38.86
CA GLN A 145 -19.28 -33.41 39.83
C GLN A 145 -18.14 -32.46 39.49
N LEU A 146 -17.75 -32.38 38.21
CA LEU A 146 -16.71 -31.45 37.77
C LEU A 146 -17.16 -29.99 37.95
N THR A 147 -18.44 -29.69 37.72
CA THR A 147 -19.00 -28.35 37.98
C THR A 147 -18.81 -27.98 39.45
N ASP A 148 -19.13 -28.90 40.36
CA ASP A 148 -18.99 -28.69 41.80
C ASP A 148 -17.51 -28.59 42.22
N TRP A 149 -16.63 -29.40 41.62
CA TRP A 149 -15.20 -29.36 41.93
C TRP A 149 -14.52 -28.09 41.41
N ILE A 150 -14.85 -27.58 40.23
CA ILE A 150 -14.31 -26.30 39.72
C ILE A 150 -14.76 -25.16 40.64
N GLU A 151 -16.03 -25.14 41.06
CA GLU A 151 -16.53 -24.20 42.06
C GLU A 151 -15.76 -24.31 43.38
N GLN A 152 -15.61 -25.53 43.92
CA GLN A 152 -14.87 -25.79 45.15
C GLN A 152 -13.42 -25.28 45.05
N THR A 153 -12.75 -25.57 43.95
CA THR A 153 -11.35 -25.20 43.70
C THR A 153 -11.19 -23.68 43.70
N ALA A 154 -12.10 -22.96 43.04
CA ALA A 154 -12.11 -21.51 43.02
C ALA A 154 -12.36 -20.91 44.42
N LEU A 155 -13.34 -21.45 45.16
CA LEU A 155 -13.64 -21.01 46.53
C LEU A 155 -12.49 -21.30 47.51
N GLU A 156 -11.78 -22.41 47.34
CA GLU A 156 -10.59 -22.72 48.14
C GLU A 156 -9.42 -21.77 47.84
N ALA A 157 -9.17 -21.45 46.57
CA ALA A 157 -8.13 -20.46 46.22
C ALA A 157 -8.48 -19.06 46.75
N LEU A 158 -9.77 -18.67 46.72
CA LEU A 158 -10.22 -17.42 47.33
C LEU A 158 -10.04 -17.40 48.85
N ARG A 159 -10.28 -18.52 49.54
CA ARG A 159 -10.05 -18.66 50.99
C ARG A 159 -8.56 -18.62 51.35
N ASP A 160 -7.68 -18.99 50.42
CA ASP A 160 -6.23 -18.98 50.57
C ASP A 160 -5.59 -17.61 50.27
N LEU A 161 -6.38 -16.58 49.96
CA LEU A 161 -5.86 -15.24 49.66
C LEU A 161 -5.02 -14.68 50.83
N GLN A 162 -3.74 -14.44 50.56
CA GLN A 162 -2.77 -13.91 51.50
C GLN A 162 -1.82 -12.91 50.81
N PRO A 163 -1.19 -11.97 51.55
CA PRO A 163 -0.24 -11.03 50.96
C PRO A 163 0.87 -11.73 50.18
N GLY A 164 1.15 -11.22 48.98
CA GLY A 164 2.15 -11.79 48.10
C GLY A 164 2.47 -10.89 46.91
N ARG A 165 3.15 -11.47 45.92
CA ARG A 165 3.53 -10.78 44.68
C ARG A 165 3.47 -11.72 43.48
N LEU A 166 3.38 -11.12 42.31
CA LEU A 166 3.41 -11.81 41.03
C LEU A 166 4.69 -11.47 40.28
N GLU A 167 5.29 -12.48 39.65
CA GLU A 167 6.48 -12.34 38.80
C GLU A 167 6.25 -13.18 37.54
N TRP A 168 6.64 -12.70 36.37
CA TRP A 168 6.42 -13.44 35.14
C TRP A 168 7.61 -13.40 34.17
N SER A 169 7.59 -14.32 33.21
CA SER A 169 8.58 -14.45 32.15
C SER A 169 7.87 -14.60 30.80
N PRO A 170 8.25 -13.83 29.77
CA PRO A 170 7.72 -13.97 28.43
C PRO A 170 8.07 -15.34 27.85
N GLY A 171 7.16 -15.84 27.02
CA GLY A 171 7.29 -17.18 26.45
C GLY A 171 8.44 -17.29 25.43
N SER A 172 8.80 -16.19 24.76
CA SER A 172 9.96 -16.08 23.87
C SER A 172 11.29 -16.47 24.53
N ALA A 173 11.33 -16.39 25.86
CA ALA A 173 12.51 -16.70 26.67
C ALA A 173 12.59 -18.18 27.10
N GLY A 174 11.58 -18.98 26.72
CA GLY A 174 11.45 -20.42 26.94
C GLY A 174 12.21 -21.26 25.90
N LYS A 175 12.63 -22.46 26.29
CA LYS A 175 13.32 -23.44 25.42
C LYS A 175 12.67 -24.82 25.49
N VAL A 176 11.49 -24.97 24.89
CA VAL A 176 10.77 -26.25 24.76
C VAL A 176 10.59 -26.56 23.27
N GLY A 177 10.85 -27.81 22.86
CA GLY A 177 10.97 -28.16 21.44
C GLY A 177 10.16 -29.37 20.97
N PHE A 178 9.28 -29.93 21.81
CA PHE A 178 8.60 -31.19 21.46
C PHE A 178 7.31 -31.00 20.64
N ALA A 179 6.82 -29.78 20.43
CA ALA A 179 5.62 -29.56 19.62
C ALA A 179 5.98 -29.59 18.13
N LYS A 180 5.09 -30.14 17.30
CA LYS A 180 5.29 -30.22 15.86
C LYS A 180 3.97 -30.03 15.13
N ASN A 181 3.99 -29.20 14.09
CA ASN A 181 2.83 -29.02 13.22
C ASN A 181 2.49 -30.37 12.54
N ARG A 182 1.24 -30.82 12.70
CA ARG A 182 0.78 -32.11 12.18
C ARG A 182 0.16 -32.01 10.79
N ARG A 183 -0.07 -30.80 10.28
CA ARG A 183 -0.66 -30.54 8.96
C ARG A 183 0.36 -30.54 7.84
N SER A 184 1.54 -29.96 8.07
CA SER A 184 2.60 -29.86 7.06
C SER A 184 4.00 -30.02 7.65
N LYS A 185 4.90 -30.64 6.89
CA LYS A 185 6.31 -30.78 7.27
C LYS A 185 6.95 -29.39 7.30
N GLY A 186 7.42 -28.96 8.48
CA GLY A 186 7.96 -27.62 8.67
C GLY A 186 6.89 -26.53 8.77
N GLY A 187 5.62 -26.90 9.00
CA GLY A 187 4.53 -25.95 9.24
C GLY A 187 4.75 -25.11 10.51
N PRO A 188 3.96 -24.04 10.71
CA PRO A 188 4.12 -23.13 11.83
C PRO A 188 3.95 -23.84 13.18
N VAL A 189 4.77 -23.46 14.16
CA VAL A 189 4.80 -24.00 15.52
C VAL A 189 5.02 -22.84 16.48
N ASP A 190 4.40 -22.90 17.66
CA ASP A 190 4.62 -21.95 18.74
C ASP A 190 5.29 -22.65 19.90
N HIS A 191 6.60 -22.40 20.05
CA HIS A 191 7.43 -23.00 21.09
C HIS A 191 7.54 -22.14 22.36
N ASP A 192 6.83 -21.01 22.40
CA ASP A 192 6.90 -20.10 23.55
C ASP A 192 6.35 -20.77 24.82
N LEU A 193 7.05 -20.59 25.93
CA LEU A 193 6.66 -21.12 27.24
C LEU A 193 6.54 -19.97 28.27
N PRO A 194 5.42 -19.23 28.29
CA PRO A 194 5.19 -18.18 29.28
C PRO A 194 5.05 -18.78 30.67
N VAL A 195 5.62 -18.11 31.68
CA VAL A 195 5.60 -18.57 33.08
C VAL A 195 5.21 -17.41 33.99
N LEU A 196 4.18 -17.61 34.81
CA LEU A 196 3.78 -16.72 35.89
C LEU A 196 3.98 -17.43 37.24
N ILE A 197 4.63 -16.73 38.17
CA ILE A 197 4.95 -17.20 39.51
C ILE A 197 4.23 -16.31 40.51
N ALA A 198 3.47 -16.94 41.40
CA ALA A 198 2.85 -16.26 42.53
C ALA A 198 3.64 -16.61 43.80
N ARG A 199 4.17 -15.61 44.50
CA ARG A 199 4.96 -15.80 45.73
C ARG A 199 4.26 -15.22 46.94
N THR A 200 4.33 -15.91 48.06
CA THR A 200 3.88 -15.38 49.35
C THR A 200 4.78 -14.21 49.77
N ALA A 201 4.34 -13.43 50.78
CA ALA A 201 5.16 -12.38 51.39
C ALA A 201 6.53 -12.89 51.90
N LYS A 202 6.64 -14.18 52.25
CA LYS A 202 7.90 -14.82 52.69
C LYS A 202 8.83 -15.19 51.52
N GLY A 203 8.35 -15.11 50.28
CA GLY A 203 9.09 -15.45 49.07
C GLY A 203 8.88 -16.87 48.55
N ASP A 204 8.15 -17.71 49.28
CA ASP A 204 7.80 -19.08 48.87
C ASP A 204 6.92 -19.06 47.62
N ILE A 205 7.15 -19.98 46.67
CA ILE A 205 6.32 -20.12 45.47
C ILE A 205 5.00 -20.79 45.86
N ARG A 206 3.90 -20.04 45.79
CA ARG A 206 2.56 -20.55 46.08
C ARG A 206 1.89 -21.15 44.85
N ALA A 207 2.12 -20.56 43.68
CA ALA A 207 1.62 -21.09 42.42
C ALA A 207 2.60 -20.86 41.26
N VAL A 208 2.58 -21.78 40.30
CA VAL A 208 3.27 -21.68 39.01
C VAL A 208 2.22 -21.86 37.93
N TYR A 209 2.05 -20.90 37.04
CA TYR A 209 1.19 -21.02 35.87
C TYR A 209 2.01 -20.99 34.59
N THR A 210 1.81 -21.96 33.71
CA THR A 210 2.46 -22.05 32.39
C THR A 210 1.51 -22.62 31.35
N SER A 211 1.76 -22.30 30.08
CA SER A 211 1.06 -22.92 28.95
C SER A 211 2.01 -23.34 27.84
N TYR A 212 1.69 -24.40 27.11
CA TYR A 212 2.47 -24.81 25.93
C TYR A 212 1.53 -25.22 24.79
N ALA A 213 1.80 -24.76 23.56
CA ALA A 213 0.91 -24.92 22.41
C ALA A 213 1.02 -26.31 21.77
N CYS A 214 0.60 -27.35 22.48
CA CYS A 214 0.69 -28.73 22.00
C CYS A 214 -0.50 -29.56 22.49
N HIS A 215 -1.05 -30.45 21.67
CA HIS A 215 -2.05 -31.40 22.13
C HIS A 215 -1.52 -32.34 23.23
N CYS A 216 -2.33 -32.64 24.23
CA CYS A 216 -2.10 -33.72 25.19
C CYS A 216 -2.63 -35.06 24.63
N VAL A 217 -1.90 -35.59 23.64
CA VAL A 217 -2.25 -36.80 22.88
C VAL A 217 -1.16 -37.86 22.91
N THR A 218 -0.15 -37.72 23.77
CA THR A 218 0.94 -38.71 23.84
C THR A 218 0.36 -40.07 24.25
N LEU A 219 -0.58 -40.09 25.19
CA LEU A 219 -1.22 -41.29 25.68
C LEU A 219 -2.56 -41.53 24.98
N SER A 220 -2.73 -42.71 24.38
CA SER A 220 -3.97 -43.12 23.71
C SER A 220 -4.66 -44.36 24.29
N HIS A 221 -4.11 -44.97 25.34
CA HIS A 221 -4.75 -46.04 26.09
C HIS A 221 -6.04 -45.59 26.81
N ASN A 222 -6.93 -46.53 27.14
CA ASN A 222 -8.26 -46.23 27.69
C ASN A 222 -8.27 -46.13 29.24
N LYS A 223 -7.32 -45.40 29.82
CA LYS A 223 -7.24 -45.14 31.28
C LYS A 223 -7.09 -43.65 31.54
N VAL A 224 -7.55 -43.21 32.72
CA VAL A 224 -7.55 -41.78 33.11
C VAL A 224 -6.13 -41.28 33.38
N SER A 225 -5.74 -40.17 32.73
CA SER A 225 -4.45 -39.48 32.92
C SER A 225 -4.50 -38.00 32.51
N GLY A 226 -3.59 -37.20 33.07
CA GLY A 226 -3.36 -35.81 32.64
C GLY A 226 -2.42 -35.69 31.43
N ASP A 227 -1.94 -36.79 30.86
CA ASP A 227 -0.95 -36.83 29.76
C ASP A 227 0.32 -36.04 30.13
N TRP A 228 1.08 -35.53 29.16
CA TRP A 228 2.31 -34.78 29.43
C TRP A 228 2.08 -33.53 30.30
N ALA A 229 0.89 -32.92 30.28
CA ALA A 229 0.57 -31.76 31.11
C ALA A 229 0.39 -32.16 32.59
N GLY A 230 -0.22 -33.31 32.86
CA GLY A 230 -0.31 -33.88 34.20
C GLY A 230 1.07 -34.22 34.76
N TYR A 231 1.94 -34.83 33.95
CA TYR A 231 3.32 -35.08 34.37
C TYR A 231 4.15 -33.79 34.53
N ALA A 232 3.91 -32.76 33.71
CA ALA A 232 4.52 -31.44 33.90
C ALA A 232 4.13 -30.84 35.26
N GLN A 233 2.85 -30.93 35.65
CA GLN A 233 2.37 -30.53 36.97
C GLN A 233 3.12 -31.28 38.07
N GLU A 234 3.18 -32.62 38.02
CA GLU A 234 3.86 -33.42 39.04
C GLU A 234 5.33 -33.02 39.20
N TRP A 235 6.05 -32.84 38.09
CA TRP A 235 7.45 -32.39 38.12
C TRP A 235 7.59 -30.98 38.68
N LEU A 236 6.71 -30.05 38.30
CA LEU A 236 6.73 -28.67 38.82
C LEU A 236 6.51 -28.63 40.33
N GLN A 237 5.55 -29.40 40.86
CA GLN A 237 5.27 -29.47 42.29
C GLN A 237 6.36 -30.22 43.05
N LYS A 238 6.96 -31.25 42.45
CA LYS A 238 8.13 -31.94 43.00
C LYS A 238 9.33 -31.00 43.12
N ASN A 239 9.55 -30.14 42.13
CA ASN A 239 10.63 -29.17 42.13
C ASN A 239 10.36 -27.96 43.03
N ASN A 240 9.09 -27.69 43.37
CA ASN A 240 8.66 -26.57 44.20
C ASN A 240 7.63 -27.04 45.24
N PRO A 241 8.07 -27.70 46.34
CA PRO A 241 7.15 -28.22 47.36
C PRO A 241 6.24 -27.13 47.93
N GLY A 242 4.94 -27.40 47.97
CA GLY A 242 3.91 -26.45 48.46
C GLY A 242 3.29 -25.55 47.38
N ALA A 243 3.86 -25.52 46.17
CA ALA A 243 3.29 -24.81 45.04
C ALA A 243 2.12 -25.59 44.41
N VAL A 244 1.09 -24.87 43.95
CA VAL A 244 0.09 -25.39 43.01
C VAL A 244 0.57 -25.12 41.59
N ALA A 245 0.72 -26.16 40.76
CA ALA A 245 1.19 -26.01 39.39
C ALA A 245 0.03 -26.05 38.39
N LEU A 246 -0.30 -24.90 37.81
CA LEU A 246 -1.28 -24.73 36.77
C LEU A 246 -0.61 -24.92 35.40
N VAL A 247 -1.06 -25.92 34.65
CA VAL A 247 -0.62 -26.17 33.26
C VAL A 247 -1.84 -26.06 32.35
N SER A 248 -1.70 -25.37 31.22
CA SER A 248 -2.76 -25.20 30.21
C SER A 248 -2.17 -25.26 28.79
N ILE A 249 -3.02 -25.20 27.76
CA ILE A 249 -2.59 -25.29 26.36
C ILE A 249 -2.76 -23.94 25.64
N GLY A 250 -1.73 -23.54 24.90
CA GLY A 250 -1.77 -22.37 24.00
C GLY A 250 -2.42 -22.68 22.65
N CYS A 251 -2.36 -21.77 21.69
CA CYS A 251 -2.87 -22.03 20.34
C CYS A 251 -2.01 -23.08 19.61
N GLY A 252 -2.40 -24.34 19.71
CA GLY A 252 -1.67 -25.49 19.18
C GLY A 252 -2.59 -26.59 18.66
N ALA A 253 -3.79 -26.22 18.19
CA ALA A 253 -4.77 -27.20 17.73
C ALA A 253 -4.28 -28.02 16.51
N ASP A 254 -3.35 -27.47 15.74
CA ASP A 254 -2.68 -28.13 14.63
C ASP A 254 -1.29 -28.67 15.00
N GLN A 255 -1.00 -28.82 16.29
CA GLN A 255 0.28 -29.29 16.81
C GLN A 255 0.12 -30.55 17.69
N ASN A 256 0.94 -31.56 17.41
CA ASN A 256 1.09 -32.75 18.24
C ASN A 256 2.51 -32.81 18.84
N PRO A 257 2.72 -33.62 19.89
CA PRO A 257 4.05 -33.97 20.32
C PRO A 257 4.83 -34.64 19.18
N ASN A 258 6.14 -34.41 19.11
CA ASN A 258 7.02 -34.95 18.09
C ASN A 258 7.14 -36.49 18.16
N SER A 259 6.80 -37.09 19.31
CA SER A 259 6.61 -38.53 19.49
C SER A 259 5.39 -39.08 18.76
N GLY A 260 4.44 -38.21 18.39
CA GLY A 260 3.09 -38.61 17.99
C GLY A 260 2.30 -39.20 19.16
N VAL A 261 1.26 -39.94 18.80
CA VAL A 261 0.41 -40.71 19.71
C VAL A 261 1.07 -42.06 19.98
N THR A 262 1.41 -42.37 21.23
CA THR A 262 2.30 -43.50 21.59
C THR A 262 1.64 -44.59 22.43
N GLY A 263 0.31 -44.62 22.56
CA GLY A 263 -0.39 -45.70 23.26
C GLY A 263 -0.32 -45.56 24.78
N ASP A 264 0.31 -46.52 25.45
CA ASP A 264 0.55 -46.57 26.90
C ASP A 264 1.99 -46.20 27.30
N ASN A 265 2.76 -45.61 26.38
CA ASN A 265 4.12 -45.17 26.65
C ASN A 265 4.17 -43.93 27.57
N VAL A 266 4.04 -44.20 28.87
CA VAL A 266 4.14 -43.22 29.96
C VAL A 266 5.51 -42.54 30.00
N GLU A 267 6.59 -43.21 29.61
CA GLU A 267 7.93 -42.61 29.59
C GLU A 267 8.02 -41.41 28.64
N ALA A 268 7.36 -41.48 27.48
CA ALA A 268 7.30 -40.36 26.54
C ALA A 268 6.58 -39.14 27.14
N ALA A 269 5.43 -39.36 27.79
CA ALA A 269 4.66 -38.29 28.43
C ALA A 269 5.42 -37.70 29.64
N LEU A 270 6.12 -38.54 30.42
CA LEU A 270 7.01 -38.14 31.50
C LEU A 270 8.16 -37.26 31.00
N ALA A 271 8.81 -37.65 29.91
CA ALA A 271 9.94 -36.90 29.34
C ALA A 271 9.51 -35.51 28.84
N GLN A 272 8.35 -35.43 28.18
CA GLN A 272 7.77 -34.16 27.74
C GLN A 272 7.39 -33.26 28.92
N GLY A 273 6.73 -33.83 29.94
CA GLY A 273 6.40 -33.09 31.16
C GLY A 273 7.64 -32.60 31.91
N ARG A 274 8.70 -33.42 31.96
CA ARG A 274 9.99 -33.04 32.54
C ARG A 274 10.67 -31.91 31.77
N GLN A 275 10.55 -31.88 30.44
CA GLN A 275 11.10 -30.78 29.63
C GLN A 275 10.47 -29.43 30.00
N ILE A 276 9.15 -29.38 30.25
CA ILE A 276 8.47 -28.17 30.74
C ILE A 276 9.02 -27.79 32.12
N ALA A 277 9.08 -28.73 33.06
CA ALA A 277 9.51 -28.45 34.43
C ALA A 277 10.98 -28.04 34.55
N ASP A 278 11.88 -28.67 33.80
CA ASP A 278 13.29 -28.32 33.73
C ASP A 278 13.47 -26.90 33.18
N GLU A 279 12.68 -26.54 32.16
CA GLU A 279 12.71 -25.20 31.59
C GLU A 279 12.18 -24.16 32.58
N VAL A 280 11.06 -24.40 33.26
CA VAL A 280 10.57 -23.51 34.32
C VAL A 280 11.61 -23.36 35.44
N ALA A 281 12.23 -24.45 35.89
CA ALA A 281 13.29 -24.41 36.90
C ALA A 281 14.51 -23.59 36.43
N ARG A 282 14.83 -23.64 35.13
CA ARG A 282 15.86 -22.76 34.53
C ARG A 282 15.42 -21.29 34.56
N ARG A 283 14.16 -20.98 34.26
CA ARG A 283 13.63 -19.61 34.31
C ARG A 283 13.65 -19.03 35.73
N LEU A 284 13.31 -19.84 36.73
CA LEU A 284 13.33 -19.45 38.16
C LEU A 284 14.72 -19.05 38.67
N LYS A 285 15.81 -19.52 38.02
CA LYS A 285 17.19 -19.14 38.35
C LYS A 285 17.61 -17.81 37.72
N GLY A 286 16.88 -17.31 36.73
CA GLY A 286 17.11 -16.00 36.09
C GLY A 286 16.29 -14.89 36.73
N SER A 287 16.35 -13.69 36.14
CA SER A 287 15.49 -12.57 36.54
C SER A 287 14.09 -12.74 35.93
N LEU A 288 13.08 -12.81 36.79
CA LEU A 288 11.66 -12.69 36.42
C LEU A 288 11.24 -11.22 36.51
N THR A 289 10.26 -10.82 35.71
CA THR A 289 9.71 -9.46 35.71
C THR A 289 8.63 -9.36 36.79
N PRO A 290 8.78 -8.50 37.82
CA PRO A 290 7.72 -8.25 38.78
C PRO A 290 6.48 -7.67 38.08
N ILE A 291 5.29 -8.10 38.49
CA ILE A 291 4.03 -7.48 38.08
C ILE A 291 3.58 -6.55 39.20
N THR A 292 3.43 -5.27 38.87
CA THR A 292 2.99 -4.20 39.77
C THR A 292 1.75 -3.47 39.26
N GLY A 293 1.45 -3.61 37.96
CA GLY A 293 0.28 -3.00 37.33
C GLY A 293 -1.04 -3.58 37.84
N LYS A 294 -2.06 -2.72 37.95
CA LYS A 294 -3.42 -3.11 38.36
C LYS A 294 -4.09 -4.01 37.32
N LEU A 295 -4.88 -4.97 37.80
CA LEU A 295 -5.57 -5.97 36.99
C LEU A 295 -6.88 -5.40 36.44
N LYS A 296 -6.96 -5.32 35.11
CA LYS A 296 -8.19 -5.09 34.38
C LYS A 296 -8.59 -6.32 33.59
N THR A 297 -9.89 -6.59 33.56
CA THR A 297 -10.46 -7.75 32.87
C THR A 297 -11.58 -7.31 31.94
N THR A 298 -11.65 -7.89 30.75
CA THR A 298 -12.77 -7.69 29.82
C THR A 298 -13.24 -9.04 29.29
N LEU A 299 -14.55 -9.23 29.20
CA LEU A 299 -15.17 -10.40 28.57
C LEU A 299 -16.25 -9.91 27.60
N SER A 300 -16.24 -10.42 26.38
CA SER A 300 -17.29 -10.15 25.39
C SER A 300 -17.56 -11.39 24.54
N GLN A 301 -18.70 -11.44 23.86
CA GLN A 301 -19.01 -12.49 22.89
C GLN A 301 -19.03 -11.91 21.48
N VAL A 302 -18.34 -12.59 20.56
CA VAL A 302 -18.40 -12.28 19.13
C VAL A 302 -19.14 -13.38 18.38
N ALA A 303 -19.97 -13.00 17.41
CA ALA A 303 -20.71 -13.95 16.58
C ALA A 303 -19.87 -14.42 15.39
N LEU A 304 -19.49 -15.69 15.39
CA LEU A 304 -18.78 -16.34 14.29
C LEU A 304 -19.78 -17.10 13.42
N ALA A 305 -19.93 -16.70 12.16
CA ALA A 305 -20.88 -17.34 11.25
C ALA A 305 -20.38 -18.72 10.82
N PHE A 306 -21.31 -19.67 10.67
CA PHE A 306 -21.07 -20.89 9.91
C PHE A 306 -21.24 -20.62 8.41
N GLY A 307 -20.61 -21.43 7.57
CA GLY A 307 -20.87 -21.43 6.12
C GLY A 307 -22.26 -21.97 5.78
N THR A 308 -22.50 -22.24 4.51
CA THR A 308 -23.76 -22.87 4.08
C THR A 308 -23.81 -24.32 4.59
N PRO A 309 -24.84 -24.72 5.36
CA PRO A 309 -25.03 -26.10 5.76
C PRO A 309 -25.44 -26.97 4.56
N PRO A 310 -25.13 -28.28 4.57
CA PRO A 310 -25.66 -29.22 3.59
C PRO A 310 -27.20 -29.15 3.51
N THR A 311 -27.71 -29.31 2.30
CA THR A 311 -29.14 -29.44 2.03
C THR A 311 -29.71 -30.73 2.63
N LYS A 312 -31.03 -30.81 2.82
CA LYS A 312 -31.70 -32.02 3.32
C LYS A 312 -31.34 -33.26 2.50
N ALA A 313 -31.34 -33.14 1.16
CA ALA A 313 -30.97 -34.23 0.26
C ALA A 313 -29.49 -34.67 0.43
N GLU A 314 -28.59 -33.72 0.65
CA GLU A 314 -27.19 -34.03 0.94
C GLU A 314 -27.03 -34.71 2.28
N TRP A 315 -27.75 -34.29 3.32
CA TRP A 315 -27.77 -34.96 4.61
C TRP A 315 -28.30 -36.39 4.50
N GLU A 316 -29.39 -36.62 3.75
CA GLU A 316 -29.93 -37.97 3.49
C GLU A 316 -28.92 -38.86 2.76
N ARG A 317 -28.15 -38.29 1.82
CA ARG A 317 -27.06 -39.01 1.15
C ARG A 317 -25.92 -39.34 2.13
N LEU A 318 -25.47 -38.37 2.92
CA LEU A 318 -24.39 -38.56 3.91
C LEU A 318 -24.80 -39.56 4.99
N ALA A 319 -26.07 -39.57 5.41
CA ALA A 319 -26.63 -40.45 6.42
C ALA A 319 -26.55 -41.95 6.05
N LYS A 320 -26.29 -42.29 4.78
CA LYS A 320 -26.05 -43.68 4.33
C LYS A 320 -24.66 -44.20 4.69
N ARG A 321 -23.71 -43.32 5.06
CA ARG A 321 -22.37 -43.74 5.47
C ARG A 321 -22.40 -44.42 6.85
N SER A 322 -21.49 -45.37 7.07
CA SER A 322 -21.34 -46.10 8.33
C SER A 322 -20.32 -45.49 9.30
N ASP A 323 -19.70 -44.36 8.93
CA ASP A 323 -18.69 -43.67 9.72
C ASP A 323 -19.27 -42.49 10.51
N ALA A 324 -18.39 -41.73 11.19
CA ALA A 324 -18.77 -40.57 11.99
C ALA A 324 -19.51 -39.49 11.18
N ILE A 325 -19.17 -39.32 9.90
CA ILE A 325 -19.87 -38.38 9.00
C ILE A 325 -21.32 -38.83 8.82
N GLY A 326 -21.55 -40.12 8.56
CA GLY A 326 -22.91 -40.65 8.44
C GLY A 326 -23.71 -40.57 9.74
N TYR A 327 -23.07 -40.82 10.88
CA TYR A 327 -23.71 -40.65 12.17
C TYR A 327 -24.12 -39.21 12.45
N HIS A 328 -23.21 -38.26 12.26
CA HIS A 328 -23.50 -36.83 12.40
C HIS A 328 -24.63 -36.39 11.45
N ALA A 329 -24.64 -36.85 10.20
CA ALA A 329 -25.73 -36.57 9.26
C ALA A 329 -27.09 -37.08 9.78
N ARG A 330 -27.14 -38.28 10.37
CA ARG A 330 -28.36 -38.81 11.03
C ARG A 330 -28.79 -37.96 12.22
N VAL A 331 -27.84 -37.46 13.03
CA VAL A 331 -28.11 -36.53 14.14
C VAL A 331 -28.73 -35.23 13.62
N GLN A 332 -28.17 -34.62 12.56
CA GLN A 332 -28.71 -33.40 11.97
C GLN A 332 -30.09 -33.61 11.32
N LEU A 333 -30.33 -34.74 10.63
CA LEU A 333 -31.65 -35.09 10.12
C LEU A 333 -32.68 -35.27 11.24
N ALA A 334 -32.30 -35.91 12.35
CA ALA A 334 -33.18 -36.07 13.49
C ALA A 334 -33.55 -34.72 14.13
N ARG A 335 -32.64 -33.74 14.16
CA ARG A 335 -32.96 -32.35 14.57
C ARG A 335 -33.99 -31.71 13.65
N LEU A 336 -33.76 -31.77 12.35
CA LEU A 336 -34.68 -31.23 11.34
C LEU A 336 -36.06 -31.89 11.42
N ALA A 337 -36.12 -33.20 11.69
CA ALA A 337 -37.38 -33.92 11.89
C ALA A 337 -38.16 -33.44 13.13
N ARG A 338 -37.47 -32.93 14.16
CA ARG A 338 -38.07 -32.29 15.33
C ARG A 338 -38.35 -30.79 15.14
N SER A 339 -38.20 -30.27 13.92
CA SER A 339 -38.34 -28.83 13.60
C SER A 339 -37.37 -27.92 14.35
N GLU A 340 -36.21 -28.45 14.77
CA GLU A 340 -35.14 -27.67 15.38
C GLU A 340 -34.30 -26.98 14.28
N ALA A 341 -33.99 -25.69 14.47
CA ALA A 341 -33.14 -24.95 13.53
C ALA A 341 -31.68 -25.42 13.62
N LEU A 342 -31.01 -25.54 12.47
CA LEU A 342 -29.57 -25.77 12.43
C LEU A 342 -28.83 -24.52 12.91
N GLN A 343 -27.73 -24.72 13.62
CA GLN A 343 -26.89 -23.64 14.12
C GLN A 343 -26.29 -22.84 12.95
N THR A 344 -26.54 -21.52 12.90
CA THR A 344 -26.02 -20.63 11.84
C THR A 344 -24.84 -19.77 12.31
N ARG A 345 -24.62 -19.68 13.63
CA ARG A 345 -23.48 -18.99 14.24
C ARG A 345 -23.02 -19.66 15.52
N LEU A 346 -21.77 -19.39 15.88
CA LEU A 346 -21.15 -19.71 17.16
C LEU A 346 -20.95 -18.41 17.95
N ASP A 347 -21.52 -18.33 19.15
CA ASP A 347 -21.29 -17.20 20.06
C ASP A 347 -19.99 -17.48 20.82
N TYR A 348 -18.95 -16.67 20.58
CA TYR A 348 -17.56 -16.97 20.92
C TYR A 348 -17.06 -16.03 22.03
N PRO A 349 -16.95 -16.48 23.30
CA PRO A 349 -16.59 -15.63 24.44
C PRO A 349 -15.07 -15.35 24.52
N ILE A 350 -14.65 -14.16 24.09
CA ILE A 350 -13.25 -13.71 24.16
C ILE A 350 -13.05 -12.93 25.46
N GLN A 351 -12.03 -13.31 26.22
CA GLN A 351 -11.66 -12.64 27.46
C GLN A 351 -10.19 -12.22 27.44
N THR A 352 -9.91 -11.06 28.01
CA THR A 352 -8.56 -10.54 28.19
C THR A 352 -8.37 -10.02 29.60
N TRP A 353 -7.20 -10.31 30.17
CA TRP A 353 -6.75 -9.76 31.44
C TRP A 353 -5.46 -8.98 31.19
N HIS A 354 -5.30 -7.78 31.75
CA HIS A 354 -4.02 -7.08 31.67
C HIS A 354 -3.65 -6.40 32.98
N PHE A 355 -2.35 -6.41 33.28
CA PHE A 355 -1.75 -5.84 34.48
C PHE A 355 -1.01 -4.56 34.09
N GLY A 356 -1.67 -3.41 34.19
CA GLY A 356 -1.15 -2.15 33.63
C GLY A 356 -0.73 -2.35 32.17
N ASP A 357 0.53 -2.01 31.87
CA ASP A 357 1.19 -2.22 30.57
C ASP A 357 2.24 -3.35 30.58
N GLU A 358 2.29 -4.17 31.64
CA GLU A 358 3.37 -5.13 31.90
C GLU A 358 3.11 -6.52 31.31
N LEU A 359 1.86 -6.99 31.40
CA LEU A 359 1.42 -8.30 30.91
C LEU A 359 -0.04 -8.23 30.47
N ALA A 360 -0.33 -8.71 29.27
CA ALA A 360 -1.67 -8.99 28.77
C ALA A 360 -1.82 -10.51 28.55
N MET A 361 -2.92 -11.08 29.05
CA MET A 361 -3.33 -12.46 28.87
C MET A 361 -4.60 -12.50 28.05
N VAL A 362 -4.63 -13.31 27.01
CA VAL A 362 -5.77 -13.51 26.12
C VAL A 362 -6.28 -14.93 26.29
N PHE A 363 -7.59 -15.10 26.44
CA PHE A 363 -8.27 -16.38 26.62
C PHE A 363 -9.20 -16.63 25.45
N LEU A 364 -8.82 -17.59 24.61
CA LEU A 364 -9.55 -17.96 23.40
C LEU A 364 -10.25 -19.32 23.55
N PRO A 365 -11.56 -19.39 23.26
CA PRO A 365 -12.28 -20.65 23.26
C PRO A 365 -11.92 -21.63 22.16
N GLY A 366 -12.06 -22.92 22.44
CA GLY A 366 -11.95 -23.99 21.46
C GLY A 366 -10.54 -24.42 21.11
N GLU A 367 -10.45 -25.28 20.09
CA GLU A 367 -9.17 -25.75 19.58
C GLU A 367 -8.62 -24.71 18.58
N VAL A 368 -7.92 -23.71 19.11
CA VAL A 368 -7.38 -22.60 18.32
C VAL A 368 -6.05 -22.99 17.66
N VAL A 369 -5.97 -22.81 16.33
CA VAL A 369 -4.74 -23.10 15.57
C VAL A 369 -3.63 -22.07 15.82
N VAL A 370 -2.39 -22.46 15.55
CA VAL A 370 -1.18 -21.69 15.88
C VAL A 370 -1.11 -20.29 15.30
N ASP A 371 -1.73 -20.06 14.15
CA ASP A 371 -1.71 -18.79 13.42
C ASP A 371 -2.17 -17.60 14.27
N TYR A 372 -3.18 -17.80 15.14
CA TYR A 372 -3.69 -16.76 16.02
C TYR A 372 -2.62 -16.27 16.99
N SER A 373 -1.92 -17.19 17.65
CA SER A 373 -0.83 -16.83 18.56
C SER A 373 0.31 -16.12 17.81
N LEU A 374 0.72 -16.67 16.66
CA LEU A 374 1.78 -16.05 15.85
C LEU A 374 1.39 -14.67 15.32
N ARG A 375 0.12 -14.46 14.96
CA ARG A 375 -0.40 -13.16 14.51
C ARG A 375 -0.43 -12.16 15.64
N LEU A 376 -1.01 -12.52 16.79
CA LEU A 376 -1.05 -11.66 17.97
C LEU A 376 0.36 -11.26 18.42
N LYS A 377 1.34 -12.18 18.40
CA LYS A 377 2.74 -11.88 18.72
C LYS A 377 3.48 -11.02 17.67
N ARG A 378 2.90 -10.84 16.47
CA ARG A 378 3.39 -9.89 15.44
C ARG A 378 2.71 -8.52 15.53
N GLU A 379 1.52 -8.46 16.11
CA GLU A 379 0.72 -7.23 16.19
C GLU A 379 0.86 -6.55 17.57
N PHE A 380 1.08 -7.36 18.60
CA PHE A 380 1.37 -6.96 19.97
C PHE A 380 2.81 -7.27 20.33
N ASP A 381 3.31 -6.59 21.35
CA ASP A 381 4.61 -6.84 21.94
C ASP A 381 4.66 -8.28 22.46
N ARG A 382 5.38 -9.14 21.73
CA ARG A 382 5.54 -10.56 22.03
C ARG A 382 6.01 -10.82 23.45
N ASP A 383 6.78 -9.89 24.04
CA ASP A 383 7.33 -10.04 25.38
C ASP A 383 6.39 -9.49 26.46
N ARG A 384 5.18 -9.07 26.10
CA ARG A 384 4.13 -8.60 27.02
C ARG A 384 2.75 -9.20 26.77
N ILE A 385 2.61 -10.14 25.83
CA ILE A 385 1.35 -10.82 25.54
C ILE A 385 1.45 -12.35 25.71
N TRP A 386 0.42 -12.94 26.32
CA TRP A 386 0.29 -14.37 26.53
C TRP A 386 -1.09 -14.83 26.03
N ILE A 387 -1.11 -15.74 25.05
CA ILE A 387 -2.33 -16.30 24.48
C ILE A 387 -2.58 -17.72 25.00
N ASN A 388 -3.75 -17.93 25.60
CA ASN A 388 -4.28 -19.22 26.04
C ASN A 388 -5.41 -19.66 25.11
N ALA A 389 -5.42 -20.94 24.76
CA ALA A 389 -6.52 -21.59 24.04
C ALA A 389 -7.31 -22.51 24.98
N TYR A 390 -8.34 -23.18 24.48
CA TYR A 390 -9.20 -24.07 25.28
C TYR A 390 -9.74 -23.38 26.54
N ALA A 391 -9.99 -22.07 26.41
CA ALA A 391 -10.37 -21.21 27.51
C ALA A 391 -11.85 -20.86 27.44
N ASN A 392 -12.55 -20.98 28.56
CA ASN A 392 -13.96 -20.67 28.79
C ASN A 392 -14.97 -21.54 28.01
N ASP A 393 -14.66 -21.97 26.80
CA ASP A 393 -15.49 -22.89 26.02
C ASP A 393 -14.64 -23.81 25.14
N ALA A 394 -15.21 -24.93 24.71
CA ALA A 394 -14.61 -25.89 23.79
C ALA A 394 -15.57 -26.24 22.63
N PRO A 395 -15.98 -25.26 21.81
CA PRO A 395 -17.09 -25.45 20.88
C PRO A 395 -16.72 -26.26 19.63
N CYS A 396 -15.50 -26.11 19.11
CA CYS A 396 -14.92 -26.83 17.98
C CYS A 396 -13.48 -26.35 17.72
N TYR A 397 -12.88 -26.78 16.61
CA TYR A 397 -11.69 -26.15 16.05
C TYR A 397 -11.98 -24.73 15.58
N ILE A 398 -11.04 -23.82 15.83
CA ILE A 398 -11.07 -22.43 15.38
C ILE A 398 -9.93 -22.23 14.37
N PRO A 399 -10.22 -22.36 13.06
CA PRO A 399 -9.22 -22.24 12.02
C PRO A 399 -8.86 -20.77 11.73
N SER A 400 -7.65 -20.53 11.24
CA SER A 400 -7.27 -19.26 10.61
C SER A 400 -7.78 -19.19 9.17
N GLU A 401 -7.70 -18.04 8.52
CA GLU A 401 -8.04 -17.92 7.10
C GLU A 401 -7.15 -18.81 6.23
N ARG A 402 -5.89 -19.01 6.63
CA ARG A 402 -4.99 -19.98 5.99
C ARG A 402 -5.53 -21.39 6.13
N VAL A 403 -5.84 -21.84 7.34
CA VAL A 403 -6.33 -23.20 7.61
C VAL A 403 -7.70 -23.46 7.00
N LEU A 404 -8.59 -22.44 6.94
CA LEU A 404 -9.87 -22.52 6.24
C LEU A 404 -9.70 -22.77 4.74
N ARG A 405 -8.76 -22.07 4.09
CA ARG A 405 -8.46 -22.25 2.65
C ARG A 405 -7.82 -23.60 2.36
N GLU A 406 -6.89 -24.03 3.21
CA GLU A 406 -6.25 -25.35 3.11
C GLU A 406 -7.26 -26.49 3.34
N GLY A 407 -8.30 -26.26 4.14
CA GLY A 407 -9.25 -27.29 4.53
C GLY A 407 -8.62 -28.34 5.45
N GLY A 408 -9.01 -29.60 5.27
CA GLY A 408 -8.56 -30.71 6.12
C GLY A 408 -9.28 -30.78 7.48
N TYR A 409 -8.66 -31.46 8.45
CA TYR A 409 -9.29 -31.79 9.74
C TYR A 409 -9.67 -30.54 10.54
N GLU A 410 -8.70 -29.67 10.82
CA GLU A 410 -8.90 -28.43 11.60
C GLU A 410 -9.72 -27.37 10.86
N GLY A 411 -9.64 -27.34 9.52
CA GLY A 411 -10.34 -26.34 8.70
C GLY A 411 -11.81 -26.65 8.42
N ALA A 412 -12.21 -27.93 8.45
CA ALA A 412 -13.59 -28.33 8.16
C ALA A 412 -13.97 -29.72 8.70
N GLY A 413 -13.07 -30.69 8.61
CA GLY A 413 -13.40 -32.11 8.83
C GLY A 413 -13.83 -32.44 10.26
N ALA A 414 -13.27 -31.76 11.26
CA ALA A 414 -13.53 -32.06 12.67
C ALA A 414 -14.92 -31.62 13.17
N MET A 415 -15.64 -30.79 12.40
CA MET A 415 -16.96 -30.27 12.75
C MET A 415 -17.97 -31.38 13.07
N VAL A 416 -17.81 -32.56 12.46
CA VAL A 416 -18.68 -33.72 12.66
C VAL A 416 -18.62 -34.29 14.07
N TYR A 417 -17.52 -34.12 14.81
CA TYR A 417 -17.35 -34.62 16.18
C TYR A 417 -17.87 -33.63 17.22
N TYR A 418 -17.82 -32.34 16.87
CA TYR A 418 -18.35 -31.23 17.65
C TYR A 418 -19.80 -30.91 17.34
N ASP A 419 -20.42 -31.71 16.48
CA ASP A 419 -21.82 -31.60 16.13
C ASP A 419 -22.20 -30.22 15.56
N ARG A 420 -21.30 -29.71 14.69
CA ARG A 420 -21.48 -28.46 13.96
C ARG A 420 -21.95 -28.77 12.53
N PRO A 421 -22.97 -28.05 12.03
CA PRO A 421 -23.62 -28.40 10.76
C PRO A 421 -22.71 -28.20 9.54
N THR A 422 -21.71 -27.32 9.63
CA THR A 422 -20.72 -27.06 8.56
C THR A 422 -19.50 -26.33 9.14
N LYS A 423 -18.51 -26.03 8.29
CA LYS A 423 -17.32 -25.25 8.68
C LYS A 423 -17.67 -23.79 9.01
N LEU A 424 -16.82 -23.12 9.77
CA LEU A 424 -16.91 -21.68 10.00
C LEU A 424 -16.68 -20.90 8.69
N ALA A 425 -17.32 -19.73 8.57
CA ALA A 425 -17.20 -18.85 7.42
C ALA A 425 -15.90 -18.04 7.47
N ALA A 426 -15.42 -17.60 6.30
CA ALA A 426 -14.26 -16.70 6.19
C ALA A 426 -14.52 -15.34 6.86
N GLY A 427 -13.44 -14.66 7.25
CA GLY A 427 -13.45 -13.42 8.02
C GLY A 427 -13.58 -13.62 9.54
N LEU A 428 -13.51 -14.87 10.04
CA LEU A 428 -13.58 -15.12 11.49
C LEU A 428 -12.29 -14.70 12.20
N GLU A 429 -11.14 -14.81 11.52
CA GLU A 429 -9.83 -14.54 12.12
C GLU A 429 -9.73 -13.06 12.48
N ASP A 430 -10.08 -12.17 11.53
CA ASP A 430 -10.06 -10.73 11.73
C ASP A 430 -11.08 -10.26 12.77
N LYS A 431 -12.24 -10.94 12.90
CA LYS A 431 -13.21 -10.65 13.96
C LYS A 431 -12.64 -10.94 15.35
N ILE A 432 -12.00 -12.09 15.52
CA ILE A 432 -11.37 -12.46 16.80
C ILE A 432 -10.22 -11.51 17.12
N ILE A 433 -9.34 -11.24 16.15
CA ILE A 433 -8.18 -10.36 16.33
C ILE A 433 -8.61 -8.92 16.60
N GLY A 434 -9.59 -8.40 15.86
CA GLY A 434 -10.15 -7.07 16.04
C GLY A 434 -10.77 -6.88 17.43
N GLU A 435 -11.45 -7.91 17.95
CA GLU A 435 -11.97 -7.86 19.31
C GLU A 435 -10.86 -7.81 20.37
N ILE A 436 -9.76 -8.54 20.18
CA ILE A 436 -8.60 -8.47 21.09
C ILE A 436 -7.96 -7.07 21.07
N HIS A 437 -7.83 -6.46 19.88
CA HIS A 437 -7.39 -5.06 19.74
C HIS A 437 -8.31 -4.06 20.43
N ARG A 438 -9.61 -4.34 20.48
CA ARG A 438 -10.60 -3.50 21.17
C ARG A 438 -10.47 -3.64 22.68
N GLN A 439 -10.21 -4.85 23.19
CA GLN A 439 -10.10 -5.10 24.63
C GLN A 439 -8.76 -4.66 25.23
N LEU A 440 -7.66 -4.71 24.48
CA LEU A 440 -6.32 -4.38 24.98
C LEU A 440 -5.92 -2.90 24.72
N PRO A 441 -5.25 -2.24 25.68
CA PRO A 441 -4.67 -0.92 25.46
C PRO A 441 -3.66 -0.88 24.30
N GLY A 442 -3.61 0.25 23.59
CA GLY A 442 -2.67 0.45 22.46
C GLY A 442 -1.18 0.37 22.85
N THR A 443 -0.86 0.51 24.14
CA THR A 443 0.49 0.36 24.72
C THR A 443 1.06 -1.05 24.58
N PHE A 444 0.22 -2.09 24.43
CA PHE A 444 0.67 -3.47 24.19
C PHE A 444 0.99 -3.74 22.72
N ARG A 445 0.70 -2.81 21.79
CA ARG A 445 1.00 -3.02 20.37
C ARG A 445 2.52 -3.08 20.17
N GLN A 446 2.96 -3.92 19.24
CA GLN A 446 4.38 -3.97 18.90
C GLN A 446 4.77 -2.61 18.32
N ILE A 447 5.61 -1.87 19.03
CA ILE A 447 6.16 -0.60 18.52
C ILE A 447 7.17 -0.98 17.44
N LYS A 448 6.71 -1.02 16.19
CA LYS A 448 7.64 -0.96 15.07
C LYS A 448 8.30 0.41 15.10
N GLY A 449 9.63 0.43 14.97
CA GLY A 449 10.41 1.65 15.16
C GLY A 449 10.35 2.60 13.98
N THR A 450 10.85 3.80 14.21
CA THR A 450 11.05 4.89 13.23
C THR A 450 12.54 5.21 13.12
N GLU A 451 13.38 4.17 13.25
CA GLU A 451 14.85 4.22 13.20
C GLU A 451 15.46 5.30 14.11
N GLY A 452 14.89 5.46 15.30
CA GLY A 452 15.33 6.43 16.32
C GLY A 452 14.89 7.88 16.08
N THR A 453 14.11 8.16 15.02
CA THR A 453 13.52 9.48 14.77
C THR A 453 12.11 9.58 15.36
N LYS A 454 11.62 10.79 15.66
CA LYS A 454 10.26 11.02 16.19
C LYS A 454 9.61 12.17 15.41
N PRO A 455 8.28 12.19 15.28
CA PRO A 455 7.59 13.34 14.70
C PRO A 455 7.84 14.57 15.58
N LYS A 456 8.01 15.72 14.94
CA LYS A 456 8.09 17.04 15.56
C LYS A 456 6.70 17.69 15.62
N SER A 457 6.50 18.60 16.58
CA SER A 457 5.34 19.50 16.54
C SER A 457 5.34 20.32 15.25
N PRO A 458 4.19 20.86 14.81
CA PRO A 458 4.13 21.67 13.60
C PRO A 458 5.12 22.84 13.59
N GLU A 459 5.23 23.57 14.70
CA GLU A 459 6.15 24.72 14.85
C GLU A 459 7.62 24.27 14.88
N ALA A 460 7.91 23.11 15.49
CA ALA A 460 9.26 22.54 15.50
C ALA A 460 9.66 22.03 14.12
N SER A 461 8.72 21.48 13.35
CA SER A 461 8.93 21.09 11.96
C SER A 461 9.15 22.32 11.07
N LEU A 462 8.34 23.38 11.23
CA LEU A 462 8.54 24.67 10.54
C LEU A 462 9.94 25.25 10.80
N ARG A 463 10.39 25.29 12.06
CA ARG A 463 11.75 25.74 12.43
C ARG A 463 12.87 24.88 11.84
N SER A 464 12.55 23.67 11.38
CA SER A 464 13.51 22.74 10.78
C SER A 464 13.71 23.00 9.29
N ILE A 465 12.85 23.81 8.66
CA ILE A 465 12.90 24.17 7.24
C ILE A 465 13.85 25.34 7.02
N ARG A 466 14.64 25.25 5.95
CA ARG A 466 15.40 26.35 5.37
C ARG A 466 14.91 26.56 3.94
N VAL A 467 14.79 27.82 3.53
CA VAL A 467 14.41 28.22 2.17
C VAL A 467 15.45 29.16 1.59
N SER A 468 15.49 29.35 0.27
CA SER A 468 16.42 30.25 -0.42
C SER A 468 16.41 31.67 0.21
N PRO A 469 17.56 32.38 0.19
CA PRO A 469 17.68 33.70 0.79
C PRO A 469 16.61 34.71 0.32
N GLY A 470 16.13 35.55 1.23
CA GLY A 470 15.11 36.55 0.95
C GLY A 470 13.67 36.04 1.05
N LEU A 471 13.47 34.74 1.31
CA LEU A 471 12.17 34.11 1.48
C LEU A 471 11.94 33.63 2.92
N GLN A 472 10.66 33.50 3.29
CA GLN A 472 10.16 32.93 4.53
C GLN A 472 9.15 31.81 4.24
N VAL A 473 8.94 30.94 5.23
CA VAL A 473 7.94 29.86 5.18
C VAL A 473 6.94 30.09 6.30
N GLU A 474 5.66 30.00 5.96
CA GLU A 474 4.52 30.02 6.89
C GLU A 474 3.91 28.62 6.97
N LEU A 475 3.42 28.24 8.15
CA LEU A 475 2.59 27.06 8.33
C LEU A 475 1.13 27.48 8.11
N VAL A 476 0.50 27.01 7.04
CA VAL A 476 -0.86 27.41 6.64
C VAL A 476 -1.91 26.52 7.29
N ALA A 477 -1.70 25.20 7.24
CA ALA A 477 -2.61 24.23 7.85
C ALA A 477 -1.81 23.08 8.45
N THR A 478 -2.30 22.57 9.56
CA THR A 478 -1.78 21.39 10.27
C THR A 478 -2.96 20.65 10.89
N GLU A 479 -2.72 19.54 11.55
CA GLU A 479 -3.74 18.79 12.27
C GLU A 479 -4.44 19.68 13.32
N PRO A 480 -5.79 19.62 13.46
CA PRO A 480 -6.70 18.68 12.80
C PRO A 480 -7.26 19.14 11.44
N LEU A 481 -6.81 20.29 10.88
CA LEU A 481 -7.32 20.80 9.61
C LEU A 481 -6.97 19.90 8.42
N VAL A 482 -5.77 19.31 8.43
CA VAL A 482 -5.28 18.40 7.37
C VAL A 482 -4.57 17.20 7.95
N ILE A 483 -4.79 16.02 7.35
CA ILE A 483 -4.14 14.76 7.70
C ILE A 483 -3.75 14.04 6.40
N ASP A 484 -2.50 13.58 6.28
CA ASP A 484 -1.95 12.92 5.10
C ASP A 484 -2.24 13.64 3.76
N PRO A 485 -2.05 14.97 3.67
CA PRO A 485 -2.38 15.68 2.46
C PRO A 485 -1.38 15.29 1.36
N VAL A 486 -1.88 15.02 0.15
CA VAL A 486 -1.05 14.64 -1.01
C VAL A 486 -1.25 15.54 -2.23
N SER A 487 -2.36 16.25 -2.31
CA SER A 487 -2.65 17.20 -3.39
C SER A 487 -3.68 18.23 -2.92
N ILE A 488 -3.63 19.43 -3.48
CA ILE A 488 -4.58 20.52 -3.21
C ILE A 488 -5.08 21.16 -4.52
N ASN A 489 -6.22 21.83 -4.47
CA ASN A 489 -6.75 22.68 -5.54
C ASN A 489 -7.51 23.87 -4.97
N PHE A 490 -7.70 24.93 -5.76
CA PHE A 490 -8.35 26.16 -5.30
C PHE A 490 -9.64 26.38 -6.06
N GLY A 491 -10.71 26.76 -5.36
CA GLY A 491 -11.99 27.10 -5.98
C GLY A 491 -12.12 28.59 -6.29
N PRO A 492 -12.95 28.97 -7.27
CA PRO A 492 -13.30 30.38 -7.49
C PRO A 492 -14.08 30.96 -6.30
N ASP A 493 -14.64 30.13 -5.42
CA ASP A 493 -15.30 30.52 -4.17
C ASP A 493 -14.31 30.79 -3.02
N GLY A 494 -13.00 30.67 -3.26
CA GLY A 494 -11.95 30.90 -2.27
C GLY A 494 -11.59 29.67 -1.43
N LYS A 495 -12.30 28.54 -1.58
CA LYS A 495 -11.99 27.32 -0.83
C LYS A 495 -10.69 26.66 -1.29
N THR A 496 -9.97 26.07 -0.34
CA THR A 496 -8.83 25.19 -0.64
C THR A 496 -9.25 23.74 -0.48
N TRP A 497 -9.33 23.00 -1.58
CA TRP A 497 -9.65 21.58 -1.64
C TRP A 497 -8.39 20.75 -1.41
N VAL A 498 -8.48 19.70 -0.61
CA VAL A 498 -7.34 18.87 -0.18
C VAL A 498 -7.69 17.40 -0.33
N VAL A 499 -6.76 16.64 -0.90
CA VAL A 499 -6.79 15.17 -0.92
C VAL A 499 -6.03 14.65 0.29
N GLU A 500 -6.70 13.86 1.13
CA GLU A 500 -6.10 13.11 2.24
C GLU A 500 -5.96 11.64 1.82
N MET A 501 -4.74 11.10 1.74
CA MET A 501 -4.48 9.70 1.36
C MET A 501 -4.23 8.81 2.58
N HIS A 502 -5.21 8.77 3.49
CA HIS A 502 -5.06 8.12 4.80
C HIS A 502 -4.86 6.60 4.71
N ASP A 503 -5.33 5.96 3.65
CA ASP A 503 -5.14 4.53 3.39
C ASP A 503 -3.74 4.16 2.90
N TYR A 504 -2.87 5.12 2.58
CA TYR A 504 -1.50 4.81 2.16
C TYR A 504 -0.63 4.22 3.30
N PRO A 505 0.20 3.18 3.04
CA PRO A 505 0.38 2.45 1.78
C PRO A 505 -0.39 1.13 1.65
N LEU A 506 -1.16 0.71 2.66
CA LEU A 506 -1.66 -0.68 2.77
C LEU A 506 -3.20 -0.82 2.84
N GLY A 507 -3.94 0.28 2.90
CA GLY A 507 -5.30 0.34 3.43
C GLY A 507 -5.33 0.80 4.90
N LEU A 508 -6.51 1.15 5.41
CA LEU A 508 -6.69 1.55 6.82
C LEU A 508 -6.32 0.42 7.79
N LEU A 509 -6.90 -0.77 7.60
CA LEU A 509 -6.62 -1.97 8.40
C LEU A 509 -5.78 -3.01 7.63
N GLY A 510 -5.19 -2.62 6.50
CA GLY A 510 -4.57 -3.54 5.54
C GLY A 510 -5.56 -4.02 4.48
N GLY A 511 -5.11 -4.90 3.58
CA GLY A 511 -5.99 -5.52 2.58
C GLY A 511 -6.66 -4.55 1.60
N TYR A 512 -6.10 -3.35 1.42
CA TYR A 512 -6.64 -2.30 0.53
C TYR A 512 -7.97 -1.70 0.97
N GLU A 513 -8.30 -1.75 2.27
CA GLU A 513 -9.46 -1.05 2.80
C GLU A 513 -9.37 0.47 2.49
N PRO A 514 -10.33 1.04 1.75
CA PRO A 514 -10.34 2.45 1.38
C PRO A 514 -10.44 3.36 2.60
N GLY A 515 -9.72 4.47 2.57
CA GLY A 515 -9.74 5.43 3.67
C GLY A 515 -9.42 6.86 3.28
N GLY A 516 -9.11 7.10 2.01
CA GLY A 516 -8.86 8.43 1.51
C GLY A 516 -10.10 9.32 1.50
N ARG A 517 -9.85 10.63 1.52
CA ARG A 517 -10.89 11.66 1.64
C ARG A 517 -10.59 12.86 0.77
N ILE A 518 -11.66 13.56 0.42
CA ILE A 518 -11.62 14.94 -0.06
C ILE A 518 -12.17 15.83 1.05
N VAL A 519 -11.40 16.83 1.43
CA VAL A 519 -11.81 17.87 2.38
C VAL A 519 -11.66 19.23 1.71
N PHE A 520 -12.37 20.23 2.19
CA PHE A 520 -12.08 21.62 1.85
C PHE A 520 -11.85 22.44 3.11
N LEU A 521 -10.99 23.45 2.97
CA LEU A 521 -10.63 24.40 4.00
C LEU A 521 -11.17 25.77 3.63
N GLU A 522 -11.66 26.47 4.64
CA GLU A 522 -12.19 27.83 4.55
C GLU A 522 -11.43 28.73 5.51
N ASP A 523 -11.14 29.95 5.05
CA ASP A 523 -10.59 31.05 5.83
C ASP A 523 -11.75 32.02 6.11
N THR A 524 -12.40 31.87 7.27
CA THR A 524 -13.66 32.54 7.56
C THR A 524 -13.48 33.99 8.04
N ASP A 525 -12.28 34.36 8.51
CA ASP A 525 -11.94 35.72 8.94
C ASP A 525 -11.06 36.49 7.92
N GLN A 526 -10.67 35.83 6.83
CA GLN A 526 -9.90 36.37 5.71
C GLN A 526 -8.50 36.85 6.11
N ASP A 527 -7.89 36.23 7.11
CA ASP A 527 -6.53 36.57 7.56
C ASP A 527 -5.42 35.89 6.73
N GLY A 528 -5.79 34.97 5.84
CA GLY A 528 -4.92 34.20 4.97
C GLY A 528 -4.58 32.81 5.50
N PHE A 529 -5.18 32.38 6.61
CA PHE A 529 -5.01 31.07 7.24
C PHE A 529 -6.37 30.38 7.41
N PRO A 530 -6.58 29.22 6.78
CA PRO A 530 -7.85 28.51 6.96
C PRO A 530 -8.07 28.09 8.41
N ASP A 531 -9.28 28.36 8.93
CA ASP A 531 -9.68 28.10 10.31
C ASP A 531 -10.83 27.07 10.41
N LYS A 532 -11.44 26.73 9.27
CA LYS A 532 -12.52 25.72 9.18
C LYS A 532 -12.17 24.62 8.19
N ARG A 533 -12.52 23.39 8.56
CA ARG A 533 -12.38 22.16 7.76
C ARG A 533 -13.72 21.47 7.60
N THR A 534 -14.02 21.03 6.39
CA THR A 534 -15.20 20.21 6.09
C THR A 534 -14.79 18.95 5.33
N VAL A 535 -15.23 17.77 5.79
CA VAL A 535 -15.07 16.52 5.04
C VAL A 535 -16.17 16.44 3.99
N PHE A 536 -15.79 16.55 2.72
CA PHE A 536 -16.71 16.59 1.59
C PHE A 536 -17.05 15.21 1.06
N LEU A 537 -16.05 14.32 0.96
CA LEU A 537 -16.20 12.94 0.49
C LEU A 537 -15.20 12.03 1.20
N ASP A 538 -15.61 10.82 1.58
CA ASP A 538 -14.75 9.82 2.25
C ASP A 538 -14.91 8.41 1.65
N GLY A 539 -14.14 7.45 2.17
CA GLY A 539 -14.16 6.06 1.70
C GLY A 539 -13.54 5.86 0.31
N LEU A 540 -12.70 6.79 -0.14
CA LEU A 540 -12.05 6.72 -1.45
C LEU A 540 -10.80 5.83 -1.40
N PRO A 541 -10.56 4.97 -2.41
CA PRO A 541 -9.38 4.12 -2.46
C PRO A 541 -8.17 4.87 -3.03
N PHE A 542 -7.20 5.20 -2.18
CA PHE A 542 -5.93 5.85 -2.55
C PHE A 542 -6.10 7.06 -3.50
N PRO A 543 -6.94 8.06 -3.15
CA PRO A 543 -7.15 9.22 -3.99
C PRO A 543 -5.84 10.00 -4.16
N SER A 544 -5.54 10.42 -5.38
CA SER A 544 -4.24 10.97 -5.79
C SER A 544 -4.31 12.39 -6.33
N GLY A 545 -5.50 12.96 -6.50
CA GLY A 545 -5.66 14.32 -7.01
C GLY A 545 -7.09 14.82 -6.92
N VAL A 546 -7.23 16.14 -6.73
CA VAL A 546 -8.50 16.87 -6.76
C VAL A 546 -8.39 18.07 -7.69
N THR A 547 -9.46 18.39 -8.42
CA THR A 547 -9.52 19.58 -9.28
C THR A 547 -10.93 20.15 -9.25
N VAL A 548 -11.05 21.44 -8.96
CA VAL A 548 -12.35 22.11 -8.97
C VAL A 548 -12.93 22.11 -10.37
N TRP A 549 -14.21 21.75 -10.49
CA TRP A 549 -14.93 21.70 -11.75
C TRP A 549 -16.38 22.13 -11.55
N ARG A 550 -16.73 23.28 -12.14
CA ARG A 550 -18.08 23.86 -12.04
C ARG A 550 -18.47 24.04 -10.56
N LYS A 551 -19.54 23.35 -10.12
CA LYS A 551 -20.11 23.39 -8.77
C LYS A 551 -19.49 22.36 -7.81
N GLY A 552 -18.56 21.53 -8.30
CA GLY A 552 -18.01 20.41 -7.55
C GLY A 552 -16.53 20.19 -7.83
N VAL A 553 -16.09 18.94 -7.74
CA VAL A 553 -14.71 18.53 -7.96
C VAL A 553 -14.60 17.26 -8.81
N LEU A 554 -13.51 17.20 -9.58
CA LEU A 554 -12.99 15.98 -10.17
C LEU A 554 -12.02 15.33 -9.20
N VAL A 555 -12.14 14.01 -9.02
CA VAL A 555 -11.31 13.23 -8.10
C VAL A 555 -10.63 12.08 -8.83
N CYS A 556 -9.30 12.05 -8.79
CA CYS A 556 -8.52 10.90 -9.24
C CYS A 556 -8.48 9.85 -8.14
N ALA A 557 -9.18 8.73 -8.33
CA ALA A 557 -9.22 7.60 -7.40
C ALA A 557 -9.24 6.29 -8.22
N ALA A 558 -8.08 5.90 -8.75
CA ALA A 558 -7.94 4.76 -9.66
C ALA A 558 -8.66 3.51 -9.10
N PRO A 559 -9.52 2.84 -9.90
CA PRO A 559 -9.54 2.86 -11.36
C PRO A 559 -10.38 3.98 -11.99
N ASP A 560 -10.92 4.91 -11.20
CA ASP A 560 -11.91 5.89 -11.65
C ASP A 560 -11.40 7.35 -11.59
N ILE A 561 -11.94 8.18 -12.48
CA ILE A 561 -12.06 9.63 -12.27
C ILE A 561 -13.53 9.92 -11.97
N LEU A 562 -13.77 10.51 -10.81
CA LEU A 562 -15.10 10.81 -10.29
C LEU A 562 -15.41 12.30 -10.45
N TYR A 563 -16.70 12.63 -10.60
CA TYR A 563 -17.26 13.94 -10.32
C TYR A 563 -18.05 13.86 -9.01
N ALA A 564 -17.84 14.83 -8.13
CA ALA A 564 -18.59 14.96 -6.88
C ALA A 564 -19.04 16.41 -6.67
N GLU A 565 -20.30 16.61 -6.25
CA GLU A 565 -20.95 17.92 -6.07
C GLU A 565 -21.82 17.88 -4.81
N ASP A 566 -21.91 19.02 -4.12
CA ASP A 566 -22.85 19.31 -3.04
C ASP A 566 -23.95 20.22 -3.61
N THR A 567 -25.19 19.73 -3.64
CA THR A 567 -26.34 20.44 -4.21
C THR A 567 -27.28 21.06 -3.18
N ASP A 568 -27.14 20.71 -1.88
CA ASP A 568 -28.00 21.21 -0.81
C ASP A 568 -27.29 22.17 0.16
N GLY A 569 -25.96 22.28 0.07
CA GLY A 569 -25.12 23.21 0.81
C GLY A 569 -24.73 22.73 2.21
N ASP A 570 -24.89 21.44 2.53
CA ASP A 570 -24.49 20.88 3.83
C ASP A 570 -22.97 20.65 3.95
N GLY A 571 -22.22 20.86 2.86
CA GLY A 571 -20.77 20.69 2.78
C GLY A 571 -20.33 19.26 2.45
N ARG A 572 -21.26 18.35 2.10
CA ARG A 572 -20.99 16.96 1.71
C ARG A 572 -21.49 16.70 0.30
N ALA A 573 -20.77 15.84 -0.43
CA ALA A 573 -21.20 15.44 -1.75
C ALA A 573 -22.45 14.53 -1.67
N ASP A 574 -23.58 15.02 -2.16
CA ASP A 574 -24.79 14.22 -2.39
C ASP A 574 -24.81 13.62 -3.81
N ILE A 575 -24.05 14.22 -4.74
CA ILE A 575 -23.81 13.68 -6.08
C ILE A 575 -22.41 13.08 -6.14
N GLN A 576 -22.32 11.81 -6.53
CA GLN A 576 -21.06 11.15 -6.92
C GLN A 576 -21.27 10.35 -8.21
N ARG A 577 -20.50 10.66 -9.25
CA ARG A 577 -20.61 10.03 -10.58
C ARG A 577 -19.25 9.60 -11.08
N LYS A 578 -19.16 8.40 -11.66
CA LYS A 578 -17.98 7.99 -12.42
C LYS A 578 -18.04 8.64 -13.79
N LEU A 579 -17.02 9.41 -14.16
CA LEU A 579 -16.91 9.97 -15.52
C LEU A 579 -16.10 9.04 -16.42
N PHE A 580 -14.98 8.54 -15.89
CA PHE A 580 -14.06 7.66 -16.60
C PHE A 580 -13.59 6.54 -15.69
N SER A 581 -13.40 5.34 -16.25
CA SER A 581 -12.89 4.17 -15.51
C SER A 581 -11.94 3.34 -16.37
N GLY A 582 -11.12 2.51 -15.73
CA GLY A 582 -10.17 1.60 -16.40
C GLY A 582 -8.71 2.00 -16.26
N PHE A 583 -8.41 2.98 -15.40
CA PHE A 583 -7.04 3.30 -14.99
C PHE A 583 -6.46 2.12 -14.18
N ALA A 584 -5.20 1.77 -14.42
CA ALA A 584 -4.58 0.65 -13.72
C ALA A 584 -4.36 0.95 -12.22
N THR A 585 -4.39 -0.11 -11.40
CA THR A 585 -4.31 -0.04 -9.93
C THR A 585 -3.20 -0.90 -9.34
N THR A 586 -2.31 -1.44 -10.17
CA THR A 586 -1.27 -2.40 -9.80
C THR A 586 -0.11 -1.77 -9.03
N ASN A 587 0.10 -0.45 -9.17
CA ASN A 587 1.09 0.33 -8.45
C ASN A 587 0.41 1.48 -7.66
N TYR A 588 0.80 1.69 -6.41
CA TYR A 588 0.22 2.70 -5.51
C TYR A 588 0.84 4.08 -5.68
N GLN A 589 2.08 4.14 -6.19
CA GLN A 589 2.87 5.36 -6.34
C GLN A 589 2.83 5.89 -7.79
N ALA A 590 2.25 5.13 -8.71
CA ALA A 590 2.21 5.41 -10.13
C ALA A 590 0.76 5.21 -10.59
N ARG A 591 -0.08 6.24 -10.39
CA ARG A 591 -1.52 6.24 -10.67
C ARG A 591 -1.92 7.54 -11.36
N VAL A 592 -3.09 7.55 -11.98
CA VAL A 592 -3.67 8.78 -12.55
C VAL A 592 -3.68 9.92 -11.52
N ASN A 593 -3.21 11.11 -11.90
CA ASN A 593 -3.10 12.27 -11.01
C ASN A 593 -2.96 13.59 -11.79
N SER A 594 -2.76 14.70 -11.06
CA SER A 594 -2.41 16.02 -11.58
C SER A 594 -3.28 16.49 -12.76
N LEU A 595 -4.59 16.59 -12.53
CA LEU A 595 -5.49 17.19 -13.51
C LEU A 595 -5.26 18.71 -13.57
N ALA A 596 -5.10 19.25 -14.77
CA ALA A 596 -4.82 20.66 -15.01
C ALA A 596 -5.66 21.20 -16.19
N TYR A 597 -6.18 22.42 -16.05
CA TYR A 597 -6.99 23.05 -17.09
C TYR A 597 -6.12 23.64 -18.21
N GLY A 598 -6.40 23.27 -19.45
CA GLY A 598 -5.70 23.73 -20.64
C GLY A 598 -6.31 24.99 -21.24
N LEU A 599 -5.50 25.72 -22.03
CA LEU A 599 -5.98 26.84 -22.85
C LEU A 599 -6.81 26.40 -24.06
N ASP A 600 -7.01 25.10 -24.23
CA ASP A 600 -7.90 24.49 -25.22
C ASP A 600 -9.28 24.16 -24.63
N GLY A 601 -9.52 24.47 -23.34
CA GLY A 601 -10.76 24.20 -22.63
C GLY A 601 -10.91 22.77 -22.12
N TRP A 602 -9.87 21.94 -22.29
CA TRP A 602 -9.85 20.55 -21.83
C TRP A 602 -9.08 20.40 -20.51
N VAL A 603 -9.32 19.31 -19.80
CA VAL A 603 -8.57 18.94 -18.61
C VAL A 603 -7.51 17.91 -19.01
N HIS A 604 -6.25 18.19 -18.71
CA HIS A 604 -5.10 17.32 -19.03
C HIS A 604 -4.66 16.60 -17.76
N GLY A 605 -4.18 15.37 -17.87
CA GLY A 605 -3.80 14.57 -16.70
C GLY A 605 -2.60 13.67 -16.94
N ALA A 606 -1.92 13.32 -15.84
CA ALA A 606 -0.80 12.39 -15.84
C ALA A 606 -1.31 10.95 -15.84
N ASN A 607 -0.70 10.10 -16.68
CA ASN A 607 -0.97 8.67 -16.73
C ASN A 607 -0.66 7.95 -15.40
N GLY A 608 0.48 8.28 -14.80
CA GLY A 608 1.02 7.52 -13.67
C GLY A 608 1.81 6.28 -14.10
N LEU A 609 2.41 6.27 -15.29
CA LEU A 609 3.28 5.22 -15.86
C LEU A 609 2.63 3.87 -16.25
N ILE A 610 1.59 3.43 -15.55
CA ILE A 610 1.07 2.05 -15.65
C ILE A 610 -0.11 1.89 -16.62
N GLY A 611 -0.58 2.98 -17.23
CA GLY A 611 -1.59 2.92 -18.29
C GLY A 611 -3.00 2.55 -17.82
N GLY A 612 -3.75 1.93 -18.74
CA GLY A 612 -5.15 1.61 -18.56
C GLY A 612 -5.92 1.66 -19.88
N ARG A 613 -7.10 1.04 -19.89
CA ARG A 613 -8.03 1.11 -21.02
C ARG A 613 -9.29 1.84 -20.57
N ILE A 614 -9.35 3.12 -20.91
CA ILE A 614 -10.27 4.07 -20.31
C ILE A 614 -11.61 4.06 -21.03
N ALA A 615 -12.68 3.73 -20.31
CA ALA A 615 -14.05 3.84 -20.77
C ALA A 615 -14.68 5.14 -20.23
N SER A 616 -15.44 5.83 -21.09
CA SER A 616 -16.26 6.98 -20.70
C SER A 616 -17.68 6.53 -20.38
N PHE A 617 -18.24 7.03 -19.28
CA PHE A 617 -19.64 6.77 -18.90
C PHE A 617 -20.65 7.56 -19.75
N ALA A 618 -20.19 8.52 -20.56
CA ALA A 618 -21.02 9.16 -21.58
C ALA A 618 -21.17 8.30 -22.86
N GLY A 619 -20.46 7.17 -22.95
CA GLY A 619 -20.43 6.28 -24.11
C GLY A 619 -19.22 6.50 -25.02
N GLY A 620 -19.14 5.73 -26.11
CA GLY A 620 -18.02 5.74 -27.06
C GLY A 620 -17.04 4.58 -26.88
N ASN A 621 -15.96 4.61 -27.67
CA ASN A 621 -14.93 3.57 -27.64
C ASN A 621 -13.95 3.80 -26.49
N SER A 622 -13.53 2.72 -25.83
CA SER A 622 -12.49 2.77 -24.82
C SER A 622 -11.14 3.22 -25.42
N VAL A 623 -10.39 4.05 -24.71
CA VAL A 623 -9.08 4.58 -25.14
C VAL A 623 -7.96 3.89 -24.37
N ASP A 624 -6.99 3.33 -25.08
CA ASP A 624 -5.76 2.79 -24.47
C ASP A 624 -4.72 3.91 -24.29
N ILE A 625 -4.41 4.20 -23.03
CA ILE A 625 -3.48 5.26 -22.63
C ILE A 625 -2.06 4.75 -22.36
N ARG A 626 -1.75 3.47 -22.62
CA ARG A 626 -0.39 2.96 -22.38
C ARG A 626 0.66 3.84 -23.07
N GLY A 627 1.72 4.15 -22.31
CA GLY A 627 2.83 4.98 -22.77
C GLY A 627 2.49 6.45 -23.04
N ARG A 628 1.27 6.90 -22.72
CA ARG A 628 0.76 8.23 -23.07
C ARG A 628 -0.03 8.87 -21.93
N ASP A 629 0.15 10.16 -21.73
CA ASP A 629 -0.73 11.01 -20.92
C ASP A 629 -2.06 11.22 -21.65
N PHE A 630 -2.97 11.98 -21.05
CA PHE A 630 -4.32 12.15 -21.59
C PHE A 630 -4.89 13.55 -21.37
N ARG A 631 -5.91 13.87 -22.17
CA ARG A 631 -6.87 14.94 -21.87
C ARG A 631 -8.29 14.39 -21.92
N LEU A 632 -9.16 15.03 -21.16
CA LEU A 632 -10.57 14.72 -21.07
C LEU A 632 -11.42 15.99 -21.08
N ASN A 633 -12.64 15.85 -21.54
CA ASN A 633 -13.68 16.86 -21.39
C ASN A 633 -14.75 16.28 -20.44
N PRO A 634 -14.83 16.78 -19.19
CA PRO A 634 -15.74 16.20 -18.19
C PRO A 634 -17.22 16.34 -18.56
N ASP A 635 -17.59 17.38 -19.30
CA ASP A 635 -18.99 17.71 -19.61
C ASP A 635 -19.53 16.85 -20.77
N THR A 636 -18.68 16.51 -21.75
CA THR A 636 -19.06 15.71 -22.92
C THR A 636 -18.68 14.23 -22.78
N GLY A 637 -17.79 13.90 -21.84
CA GLY A 637 -17.20 12.57 -21.71
C GLY A 637 -16.18 12.22 -22.79
N ALA A 638 -15.72 13.19 -23.59
CA ALA A 638 -14.67 12.96 -24.57
C ALA A 638 -13.31 12.74 -23.91
N PHE A 639 -12.49 11.85 -24.47
CA PHE A 639 -11.20 11.44 -23.90
C PHE A 639 -10.19 11.16 -25.01
N GLU A 640 -8.98 11.69 -24.89
CA GLU A 640 -7.92 11.54 -25.89
C GLU A 640 -6.54 11.34 -25.25
N THR A 641 -5.65 10.65 -25.96
CA THR A 641 -4.24 10.54 -25.58
C THR A 641 -3.45 11.79 -25.96
N LEU A 642 -2.43 12.09 -25.17
CA LEU A 642 -1.46 13.16 -25.38
C LEU A 642 -0.04 12.60 -25.49
N ALA A 643 0.85 13.45 -26.01
CA ALA A 643 2.29 13.20 -25.99
C ALA A 643 2.84 13.22 -24.55
N GLY A 644 3.69 12.25 -24.24
CA GLY A 644 4.42 12.15 -22.97
C GLY A 644 3.92 11.04 -22.07
N LEU A 645 4.75 10.64 -21.11
CA LEU A 645 4.42 9.67 -20.07
C LEU A 645 4.86 10.26 -18.73
N THR A 646 3.92 10.88 -18.02
CA THR A 646 4.18 11.54 -16.74
C THR A 646 3.84 10.58 -15.59
N GLN A 647 4.73 10.46 -14.60
CA GLN A 647 4.37 9.76 -13.35
C GLN A 647 3.57 10.66 -12.44
N HIS A 648 4.02 11.92 -12.25
CA HIS A 648 3.34 12.91 -11.42
C HIS A 648 3.57 14.33 -11.95
N GLY A 649 2.63 15.24 -11.70
CA GLY A 649 2.82 16.66 -11.95
C GLY A 649 2.78 17.03 -13.44
N ARG A 650 1.72 16.59 -14.16
CA ARG A 650 1.45 17.09 -15.51
C ARG A 650 0.97 18.54 -15.42
N VAL A 651 1.86 19.50 -15.68
CA VAL A 651 1.59 20.92 -15.49
C VAL A 651 1.88 21.75 -16.74
N ARG A 652 1.29 22.94 -16.79
CA ARG A 652 1.42 23.90 -17.89
C ARG A 652 1.98 25.22 -17.39
N ASP A 653 2.81 25.88 -18.20
CA ASP A 653 3.17 27.28 -17.97
C ASP A 653 2.03 28.22 -18.36
N ASP A 654 2.25 29.55 -18.36
CA ASP A 654 1.22 30.50 -18.81
C ASP A 654 0.97 30.47 -20.32
N TRP A 655 1.91 29.92 -21.11
CA TRP A 655 1.94 30.02 -22.56
C TRP A 655 1.39 28.81 -23.30
N GLY A 656 1.15 27.70 -22.61
CA GLY A 656 0.62 26.48 -23.24
C GLY A 656 1.62 25.34 -23.36
N ASN A 657 2.82 25.48 -22.79
CA ASN A 657 3.85 24.45 -22.79
C ASN A 657 3.60 23.48 -21.65
N TRP A 658 3.69 22.17 -21.92
CA TRP A 658 3.38 21.11 -20.96
C TRP A 658 4.63 20.40 -20.47
N PHE A 659 4.65 20.11 -19.17
CA PHE A 659 5.77 19.50 -18.48
C PHE A 659 5.31 18.36 -17.57
N GLY A 660 6.25 17.49 -17.21
CA GLY A 660 6.02 16.38 -16.29
C GLY A 660 7.31 15.91 -15.62
N CYS A 661 7.18 15.13 -14.55
CA CYS A 661 8.30 14.47 -13.90
C CYS A 661 8.03 12.99 -13.62
N ASP A 662 9.09 12.28 -13.26
CA ASP A 662 9.03 10.93 -12.70
C ASP A 662 10.02 10.78 -11.56
N ASN A 663 10.01 9.61 -10.92
CA ASN A 663 10.81 9.34 -9.73
C ASN A 663 12.33 9.50 -9.95
N GLY A 664 12.83 9.41 -11.19
CA GLY A 664 14.26 9.51 -11.54
C GLY A 664 14.61 10.72 -12.41
N MET A 665 13.62 11.42 -12.98
CA MET A 665 13.78 12.58 -13.85
C MET A 665 12.95 13.75 -13.34
N LEU A 666 13.65 14.81 -12.93
CA LEU A 666 13.05 15.99 -12.33
C LEU A 666 12.13 16.77 -13.27
N LEU A 667 12.44 16.84 -14.56
CA LEU A 667 11.69 17.68 -15.49
C LEU A 667 11.81 17.21 -16.95
N ARG A 668 10.66 17.05 -17.60
CA ARG A 668 10.53 16.84 -19.05
C ARG A 668 9.58 17.88 -19.63
N HIS A 669 9.88 18.33 -20.83
CA HIS A 669 8.98 19.13 -21.68
C HIS A 669 8.36 18.24 -22.76
N TYR A 670 7.09 18.48 -23.09
CA TYR A 670 6.35 17.76 -24.12
C TYR A 670 6.01 18.68 -25.31
N PRO A 671 6.93 18.85 -26.28
CA PRO A 671 6.82 19.86 -27.34
C PRO A 671 5.84 19.50 -28.48
N LEU A 672 5.24 18.31 -28.45
CA LEU A 672 4.43 17.77 -29.53
C LEU A 672 2.95 17.68 -29.14
N ILE A 673 2.07 17.93 -30.12
CA ILE A 673 0.62 17.89 -29.94
C ILE A 673 0.04 16.74 -30.77
N ASP A 674 -0.39 15.68 -30.09
CA ASP A 674 -0.78 14.39 -30.70
C ASP A 674 -1.90 14.49 -31.75
N HIS A 675 -2.88 15.39 -31.57
CA HIS A 675 -3.99 15.50 -32.51
C HIS A 675 -3.55 16.01 -33.89
N TYR A 676 -2.56 16.92 -33.97
CA TYR A 676 -1.99 17.32 -35.25
C TYR A 676 -1.14 16.20 -35.85
N LEU A 677 -0.36 15.49 -35.04
CA LEU A 677 0.50 14.42 -35.53
C LEU A 677 -0.28 13.28 -36.20
N ARG A 678 -1.42 12.89 -35.61
CA ARG A 678 -2.32 11.84 -36.12
C ARG A 678 -2.76 12.05 -37.58
N ARG A 679 -2.72 13.30 -38.08
CA ARG A 679 -3.15 13.64 -39.43
C ARG A 679 -2.29 13.00 -40.53
N ASN A 680 -1.02 12.70 -40.24
CA ASN A 680 -0.12 12.04 -41.19
C ASN A 680 0.46 10.75 -40.57
N PRO A 681 -0.18 9.59 -40.80
CA PRO A 681 0.25 8.33 -40.22
C PRO A 681 1.51 7.72 -40.89
N HIS A 682 2.06 8.37 -41.92
CA HIS A 682 3.15 7.81 -42.75
C HIS A 682 4.56 8.19 -42.28
N PHE A 683 4.68 8.96 -41.19
CA PHE A 683 5.97 9.33 -40.60
C PHE A 683 5.98 9.10 -39.09
N SER A 684 7.19 8.87 -38.55
CA SER A 684 7.40 8.80 -37.11
C SER A 684 7.90 10.17 -36.63
N PRO A 685 7.20 10.81 -35.68
CA PRO A 685 7.74 11.99 -35.00
C PRO A 685 8.90 11.60 -34.06
N PRO A 686 9.70 12.57 -33.59
CA PRO A 686 10.72 12.36 -32.56
C PRO A 686 10.09 11.98 -31.21
N SER A 687 10.94 11.70 -30.22
CA SER A 687 10.49 11.37 -28.86
C SER A 687 9.53 12.43 -28.32
N PRO A 688 8.39 12.07 -27.71
CA PRO A 688 7.39 13.02 -27.26
C PRO A 688 7.85 13.82 -26.03
N GLY A 689 8.89 13.38 -25.31
CA GLY A 689 9.38 14.02 -24.09
C GLY A 689 10.87 14.38 -24.15
N VAL A 690 11.19 15.63 -23.88
CA VAL A 690 12.56 16.16 -23.80
C VAL A 690 12.95 16.33 -22.35
N ALA A 691 13.95 15.59 -21.87
CA ALA A 691 14.57 15.90 -20.58
C ALA A 691 15.24 17.28 -20.65
N THR A 692 14.86 18.20 -19.78
CA THR A 692 15.33 19.59 -19.85
C THR A 692 16.58 19.83 -18.99
N ALA A 693 16.72 19.08 -17.89
CA ALA A 693 17.90 19.13 -17.01
C ALA A 693 19.02 18.21 -17.51
N THR A 694 19.77 18.67 -18.52
CA THR A 694 20.79 17.85 -19.24
C THR A 694 22.23 18.14 -18.81
N TYR A 695 22.45 18.96 -17.78
CA TYR A 695 23.79 19.25 -17.25
C TYR A 695 24.37 18.06 -16.45
N SER A 696 25.70 18.04 -16.31
CA SER A 696 26.42 16.98 -15.58
C SER A 696 25.91 16.84 -14.14
N ASP A 697 25.58 15.61 -13.75
CA ASP A 697 25.07 15.22 -12.42
C ASP A 697 23.74 15.90 -12.02
N ALA A 698 22.86 16.17 -12.98
CA ALA A 698 21.54 16.78 -12.75
C ALA A 698 20.65 16.02 -11.73
N ASN A 699 20.90 14.73 -11.53
CA ASN A 699 20.20 13.90 -10.54
C ASN A 699 20.71 14.04 -9.10
N ARG A 700 21.75 14.84 -8.85
CA ARG A 700 22.26 15.07 -7.49
C ARG A 700 21.44 16.14 -6.74
N VAL A 701 21.11 15.83 -5.49
CA VAL A 701 20.38 16.71 -4.56
C VAL A 701 21.22 17.07 -3.34
N PHE A 702 20.84 18.16 -2.67
CA PHE A 702 21.59 18.74 -1.55
C PHE A 702 20.71 18.88 -0.28
N PRO A 703 20.34 17.75 0.37
CA PRO A 703 19.55 17.76 1.60
C PRO A 703 20.32 18.39 2.76
N ILE A 704 19.58 18.87 3.77
CA ILE A 704 20.13 19.31 5.06
C ILE A 704 19.77 18.36 6.21
N SER A 705 18.92 17.37 5.96
CA SER A 705 18.57 16.33 6.94
C SER A 705 19.72 15.36 7.16
N ARG A 706 19.72 14.70 8.31
CA ARG A 706 20.61 13.58 8.56
C ARG A 706 20.29 12.48 7.53
N PRO A 707 21.28 11.95 6.79
CA PRO A 707 21.04 10.82 5.91
C PRO A 707 20.51 9.63 6.72
N LEU A 708 19.40 9.06 6.28
CA LEU A 708 18.91 7.77 6.77
C LEU A 708 19.40 6.66 5.83
N GLU A 709 19.72 5.50 6.39
CA GLU A 709 20.09 4.33 5.61
C GLU A 709 18.92 3.96 4.70
N ARG A 710 19.16 3.79 3.40
CA ARG A 710 18.07 3.64 2.44
C ARG A 710 17.51 2.24 2.44
N PHE A 711 16.20 2.13 2.20
CA PHE A 711 15.49 0.85 2.20
C PHE A 711 15.74 0.01 0.92
N ASN A 712 16.07 0.68 -0.19
CA ASN A 712 16.10 0.06 -1.52
C ASN A 712 17.50 0.08 -2.21
N ASP A 713 18.35 1.07 -1.93
CA ASP A 713 19.70 1.16 -2.53
C ASP A 713 20.60 2.17 -1.77
N PRO A 714 21.67 1.72 -1.07
CA PRO A 714 22.62 2.60 -0.39
C PRO A 714 23.41 3.53 -1.33
N SER A 715 23.62 3.15 -2.59
CA SER A 715 24.41 3.90 -3.58
C SER A 715 23.73 5.18 -4.06
N HIS A 716 22.42 5.29 -3.85
CA HIS A 716 21.64 6.43 -4.32
C HIS A 716 21.69 7.64 -3.40
N ILE A 717 22.37 7.60 -2.24
CA ILE A 717 22.47 8.73 -1.30
C ILE A 717 22.70 10.07 -2.02
N ASN A 718 21.90 11.09 -1.69
CA ASN A 718 21.92 12.41 -2.33
C ASN A 718 21.67 12.41 -3.85
N ARG A 719 20.96 11.42 -4.38
CA ARG A 719 20.41 11.40 -5.74
C ARG A 719 18.89 11.27 -5.72
N VAL A 720 18.23 11.91 -6.68
CA VAL A 720 16.77 11.87 -6.88
C VAL A 720 16.29 10.43 -7.01
N THR A 721 15.30 10.06 -6.20
CA THR A 721 14.68 8.72 -6.24
C THR A 721 13.16 8.76 -6.10
N SER A 722 12.60 9.93 -5.81
CA SER A 722 11.18 10.14 -5.55
C SER A 722 10.67 11.47 -6.11
N GLY A 723 11.25 11.95 -7.22
CA GLY A 723 10.81 13.17 -7.88
C GLY A 723 9.28 13.18 -8.12
N CYS A 724 8.59 14.15 -7.53
CA CYS A 724 7.13 14.27 -7.63
C CYS A 724 6.68 15.73 -7.51
N GLY A 725 5.36 15.94 -7.53
CA GLY A 725 4.77 17.24 -7.18
C GLY A 725 5.19 18.41 -8.06
N LEU A 726 5.63 18.20 -9.31
CA LEU A 726 6.11 19.27 -10.19
C LEU A 726 5.09 20.41 -10.30
N GLY A 727 5.55 21.64 -10.06
CA GLY A 727 4.80 22.87 -10.26
C GLY A 727 5.65 23.95 -10.92
N LEU A 728 5.03 24.84 -11.71
CA LEU A 728 5.67 26.04 -12.24
C LEU A 728 5.18 27.27 -11.46
N TYR A 729 6.10 28.16 -11.09
CA TYR A 729 5.71 29.39 -10.42
C TYR A 729 5.17 30.40 -11.43
N ARG A 730 3.89 30.75 -11.29
CA ARG A 730 3.13 31.58 -12.24
C ARG A 730 2.72 32.92 -11.62
N ASP A 731 3.55 33.49 -10.75
CA ASP A 731 3.35 34.82 -10.17
C ASP A 731 4.71 35.56 -10.08
N THR A 732 4.69 36.81 -9.67
CA THR A 732 5.88 37.66 -9.47
C THR A 732 6.07 38.06 -8.01
N LEU A 733 5.24 37.57 -7.07
CA LEU A 733 5.30 37.92 -5.65
C LEU A 733 6.64 37.49 -5.01
N LEU A 734 7.17 36.31 -5.35
CA LEU A 734 8.51 35.88 -4.94
C LEU A 734 9.64 36.70 -5.60
N GLY A 735 9.32 37.49 -6.62
CA GLY A 735 10.23 38.25 -7.46
C GLY A 735 10.24 37.74 -8.91
N ASP A 736 10.50 38.64 -9.86
CA ASP A 736 10.47 38.34 -11.30
C ASP A 736 11.44 37.22 -11.71
N ASP A 737 12.53 37.02 -10.95
CA ASP A 737 13.51 35.96 -11.20
C ASP A 737 12.95 34.55 -11.01
N PHE A 738 11.86 34.39 -10.24
CA PHE A 738 11.21 33.11 -9.98
C PHE A 738 10.10 32.78 -10.99
N TYR A 739 9.57 33.77 -11.71
CA TYR A 739 8.46 33.55 -12.65
C TYR A 739 8.89 32.57 -13.75
N GLY A 740 8.10 31.51 -13.93
CA GLY A 740 8.37 30.45 -14.91
C GLY A 740 9.35 29.37 -14.44
N ASP A 741 9.93 29.48 -13.25
CA ASP A 741 10.79 28.42 -12.72
C ASP A 741 9.99 27.20 -12.29
N ALA A 742 10.60 26.02 -12.45
CA ALA A 742 10.05 24.74 -12.07
C ALA A 742 10.48 24.35 -10.66
N PHE A 743 9.54 23.80 -9.90
CA PHE A 743 9.76 23.31 -8.55
C PHE A 743 9.31 21.85 -8.46
N VAL A 744 10.18 20.99 -7.93
CA VAL A 744 9.97 19.54 -7.88
C VAL A 744 10.19 19.05 -6.46
N CYS A 745 9.22 18.35 -5.90
CA CYS A 745 9.33 17.75 -4.58
C CYS A 745 10.23 16.51 -4.64
N GLU A 746 11.03 16.31 -3.59
CA GLU A 746 11.80 15.09 -3.36
C GLU A 746 11.59 14.67 -1.88
N PRO A 747 10.54 13.87 -1.61
CA PRO A 747 10.13 13.54 -0.25
C PRO A 747 11.15 12.69 0.48
N VAL A 748 11.86 11.78 -0.20
CA VAL A 748 12.85 10.89 0.44
C VAL A 748 13.98 11.71 1.09
N HIS A 749 14.38 12.82 0.47
CA HIS A 749 15.42 13.73 0.96
C HIS A 749 14.90 14.97 1.68
N ASN A 750 13.59 15.04 1.95
CA ASN A 750 12.99 16.12 2.74
C ASN A 750 13.20 17.52 2.11
N LEU A 751 13.03 17.65 0.78
CA LEU A 751 13.34 18.89 0.07
C LEU A 751 12.48 19.16 -1.16
N VAL A 752 12.58 20.38 -1.67
CA VAL A 752 12.04 20.84 -2.96
C VAL A 752 13.17 21.46 -3.77
N ARG A 753 13.33 21.00 -5.02
CA ARG A 753 14.31 21.48 -5.98
C ARG A 753 13.73 22.61 -6.83
N ARG A 754 14.51 23.67 -7.08
CA ARG A 754 14.22 24.73 -8.07
C ARG A 754 15.05 24.52 -9.34
N LEU A 755 14.43 24.70 -10.50
CA LEU A 755 15.07 24.66 -11.82
C LEU A 755 14.61 25.86 -12.65
N LYS A 756 15.56 26.59 -13.22
CA LYS A 756 15.32 27.72 -14.10
C LYS A 756 15.26 27.27 -15.55
N LEU A 757 14.15 27.57 -16.22
CA LEU A 757 13.92 27.20 -17.62
C LEU A 757 14.53 28.23 -18.58
N GLN A 758 15.13 27.75 -19.66
CA GLN A 758 15.63 28.56 -20.76
C GLN A 758 15.12 28.00 -22.10
N PRO A 759 14.45 28.81 -22.93
CA PRO A 759 14.03 28.36 -24.26
C PRO A 759 15.22 27.94 -25.12
N GLU A 760 15.07 26.82 -25.81
CA GLU A 760 16.05 26.28 -26.77
C GLU A 760 15.27 25.70 -27.96
N GLY A 761 15.20 26.45 -29.07
CA GLY A 761 14.30 26.10 -30.18
C GLY A 761 12.83 26.14 -29.74
N VAL A 762 12.09 25.06 -30.03
CA VAL A 762 10.72 24.85 -29.51
C VAL A 762 10.68 23.97 -28.26
N THR A 763 11.80 23.85 -27.55
CA THR A 763 11.90 23.16 -26.27
C THR A 763 12.62 24.02 -25.23
N PHE A 764 13.01 23.42 -24.11
CA PHE A 764 13.68 24.09 -23.01
C PHE A 764 14.89 23.29 -22.53
N SER A 765 15.94 24.01 -22.12
CA SER A 765 16.92 23.53 -21.17
C SER A 765 16.59 24.03 -19.77
N ALA A 766 17.10 23.35 -18.75
CA ALA A 766 16.89 23.72 -17.37
C ALA A 766 18.21 23.63 -16.58
N TYR A 767 18.46 24.59 -15.69
CA TYR A 767 19.61 24.58 -14.80
C TYR A 767 19.23 24.97 -13.38
N ARG A 768 20.10 24.67 -12.42
CA ARG A 768 19.90 25.06 -11.02
C ARG A 768 20.46 26.46 -10.78
N PRO A 769 19.64 27.46 -10.40
CA PRO A 769 20.12 28.82 -10.18
C PRO A 769 21.02 28.94 -8.94
N ASP A 770 20.84 28.09 -7.93
CA ASP A 770 21.59 28.16 -6.66
C ASP A 770 23.05 27.65 -6.75
N GLY A 771 23.49 27.14 -7.90
CA GLY A 771 24.85 26.64 -8.12
C GLY A 771 25.09 25.20 -7.67
N LYS A 772 26.35 24.73 -7.69
CA LYS A 772 26.67 23.29 -7.57
C LYS A 772 26.68 22.71 -6.16
N THR A 773 26.65 23.55 -5.12
CA THR A 773 26.86 23.09 -3.72
C THR A 773 25.93 23.74 -2.70
N ALA A 774 25.12 24.73 -3.09
CA ALA A 774 24.15 25.34 -2.19
C ALA A 774 23.11 24.29 -1.71
N PRO A 775 22.49 24.46 -0.53
CA PRO A 775 21.30 23.69 -0.14
C PRO A 775 20.15 23.88 -1.13
N GLU A 776 19.23 22.91 -1.20
CA GLU A 776 18.05 23.01 -2.07
C GLU A 776 17.14 24.20 -1.73
N PHE A 777 16.34 24.62 -2.71
CA PHE A 777 15.45 25.80 -2.62
C PHE A 777 14.64 25.80 -1.32
N LEU A 778 14.09 24.65 -0.95
CA LEU A 778 13.52 24.41 0.36
C LEU A 778 14.00 23.04 0.84
N ALA A 779 14.57 22.95 2.04
CA ALA A 779 15.00 21.69 2.63
C ALA A 779 14.75 21.68 4.13
N SER A 780 14.41 20.53 4.69
CA SER A 780 14.18 20.37 6.13
C SER A 780 15.25 19.51 6.79
N THR A 781 15.58 19.82 8.06
CA THR A 781 16.36 18.93 8.93
C THR A 781 15.49 17.85 9.60
N ASP A 782 14.17 17.95 9.45
CA ASP A 782 13.21 16.96 9.93
C ASP A 782 13.06 15.82 8.91
N ASN A 783 13.45 14.60 9.27
CA ASN A 783 13.34 13.44 8.39
C ASN A 783 11.88 13.01 8.12
N TRP A 784 10.89 13.60 8.81
CA TRP A 784 9.46 13.34 8.60
C TRP A 784 8.81 14.31 7.60
N PHE A 785 9.51 15.36 7.16
CA PHE A 785 9.02 16.27 6.13
C PHE A 785 9.04 15.57 4.76
N ARG A 786 7.86 15.30 4.20
CA ARG A 786 7.62 14.54 2.95
C ARG A 786 6.77 15.37 1.98
N PRO A 787 7.36 16.38 1.32
CA PRO A 787 6.64 17.19 0.34
C PRO A 787 6.14 16.30 -0.80
N ALA A 788 4.84 16.36 -1.07
CA ALA A 788 4.14 15.56 -2.07
C ALA A 788 3.71 16.38 -3.30
N GLU A 789 3.37 17.65 -3.09
CA GLU A 789 2.95 18.57 -4.15
C GLU A 789 3.44 19.99 -3.85
N ILE A 790 3.77 20.74 -4.91
CA ILE A 790 4.01 22.18 -4.82
C ILE A 790 3.26 22.93 -5.92
N ARG A 791 2.61 24.05 -5.59
CA ARG A 791 1.88 24.85 -6.59
C ARG A 791 1.78 26.34 -6.22
N THR A 792 1.56 27.17 -7.23
CA THR A 792 1.27 28.60 -7.04
C THR A 792 -0.15 28.76 -6.49
N GLY A 793 -0.30 29.43 -5.34
CA GLY A 793 -1.60 29.78 -4.76
C GLY A 793 -2.21 31.03 -5.42
N PRO A 794 -3.54 31.22 -5.33
CA PRO A 794 -4.21 32.43 -5.85
C PRO A 794 -3.80 33.70 -5.07
N ASP A 795 -3.17 33.53 -3.91
CA ASP A 795 -2.60 34.57 -3.06
C ASP A 795 -1.18 35.01 -3.47
N GLY A 796 -0.59 34.34 -4.47
CA GLY A 796 0.77 34.60 -4.98
C GLY A 796 1.88 33.81 -4.27
N GLY A 797 1.58 33.14 -3.16
CA GLY A 797 2.52 32.29 -2.45
C GLY A 797 2.77 30.97 -3.18
N LEU A 798 3.87 30.31 -2.85
CA LEU A 798 4.15 28.96 -3.33
C LEU A 798 3.80 27.96 -2.23
N TRP A 799 2.76 27.16 -2.43
CA TRP A 799 2.19 26.26 -1.45
C TRP A 799 2.83 24.88 -1.55
N VAL A 800 3.30 24.34 -0.43
CA VAL A 800 3.95 23.02 -0.33
C VAL A 800 3.09 22.11 0.53
N VAL A 801 2.62 21.02 -0.07
CA VAL A 801 1.82 20.00 0.59
C VAL A 801 2.74 18.93 1.15
N ASP A 802 2.69 18.70 2.45
CA ASP A 802 3.55 17.76 3.18
C ASP A 802 2.71 16.68 3.85
N MET A 803 2.86 15.44 3.36
CA MET A 803 2.16 14.27 3.90
C MET A 803 2.57 13.98 5.35
N TYR A 804 3.77 14.43 5.75
CA TYR A 804 4.36 14.26 7.08
C TYR A 804 4.39 12.83 7.62
N ARG A 805 5.23 12.00 7.00
CA ARG A 805 5.38 10.59 7.34
C ARG A 805 6.81 10.22 7.65
N PHE A 806 6.98 9.24 8.53
CA PHE A 806 8.27 8.58 8.69
C PHE A 806 8.72 7.93 7.37
N LEU A 807 7.80 7.21 6.70
CA LEU A 807 8.07 6.42 5.51
C LEU A 807 7.06 6.77 4.41
N VAL A 808 7.54 6.92 3.18
CA VAL A 808 6.68 7.08 1.98
C VAL A 808 6.92 5.99 0.94
N GLU A 809 7.94 5.16 1.13
CA GLU A 809 8.22 3.99 0.32
C GLU A 809 7.15 2.92 0.55
N HIS A 810 6.60 2.39 -0.55
CA HIS A 810 5.62 1.31 -0.44
C HIS A 810 6.29 0.03 0.12
N PRO A 811 5.68 -0.67 1.10
CA PRO A 811 6.26 -1.83 1.77
C PRO A 811 6.75 -2.96 0.86
N ARG A 812 6.15 -3.13 -0.33
CA ARG A 812 6.59 -4.09 -1.37
C ARG A 812 8.05 -3.91 -1.78
N TRP A 813 8.58 -2.69 -1.69
CA TRP A 813 9.95 -2.38 -2.10
C TRP A 813 10.96 -2.48 -0.96
N ILE A 814 10.50 -2.72 0.28
CA ILE A 814 11.34 -2.77 1.49
C ILE A 814 11.65 -4.22 1.85
N GLN A 815 12.90 -4.50 2.19
CA GLN A 815 13.35 -5.82 2.62
C GLN A 815 12.50 -6.34 3.80
N PRO A 816 11.93 -7.57 3.74
CA PRO A 816 10.98 -8.07 4.75
C PRO A 816 11.51 -8.03 6.19
N GLY A 817 12.79 -8.35 6.39
CA GLY A 817 13.43 -8.30 7.72
C GLY A 817 13.57 -6.89 8.30
N ARG A 818 13.64 -5.86 7.44
CA ARG A 818 13.65 -4.45 7.83
C ARG A 818 12.24 -3.90 7.99
N LEU A 819 11.32 -4.23 7.08
CA LEU A 819 9.91 -3.89 7.19
C LEU A 819 9.27 -4.44 8.49
N ALA A 820 9.70 -5.62 8.94
CA ALA A 820 9.27 -6.20 10.21
C ALA A 820 9.61 -5.32 11.44
N LYS A 821 10.61 -4.44 11.32
CA LYS A 821 11.10 -3.56 12.40
C LYS A 821 10.60 -2.12 12.28
N ILE A 822 9.89 -1.77 11.20
CA ILE A 822 9.54 -0.40 10.85
C ILE A 822 8.03 -0.19 10.80
N ASP A 823 7.56 0.90 11.41
CA ASP A 823 6.17 1.31 11.26
C ASP A 823 5.98 2.02 9.92
N ALA A 824 5.46 1.29 8.93
CA ALA A 824 5.16 1.85 7.61
C ALA A 824 4.02 2.87 7.61
N ARG A 825 3.23 2.96 8.70
CA ARG A 825 2.15 3.94 8.87
C ARG A 825 2.48 5.01 9.93
N ALA A 826 3.73 5.07 10.39
CA ALA A 826 4.16 6.09 11.34
C ALA A 826 3.94 7.49 10.74
N GLY A 827 3.15 8.28 11.46
CA GLY A 827 2.71 9.60 11.03
C GLY A 827 1.36 9.66 10.33
N SER A 828 0.61 8.56 10.23
CA SER A 828 -0.71 8.52 9.58
C SER A 828 -1.79 9.42 10.17
N ARG A 829 -1.52 10.09 11.28
CA ARG A 829 -2.44 11.07 11.87
C ARG A 829 -1.92 12.49 11.70
N HIS A 830 -0.92 12.68 10.83
CA HIS A 830 -0.23 13.93 10.65
C HIS A 830 -0.32 14.46 9.23
N GLY A 831 -0.10 15.76 9.05
CA GLY A 831 -0.09 16.44 7.76
C GLY A 831 0.17 17.93 7.94
N ARG A 832 0.88 18.55 6.98
CA ARG A 832 1.12 20.00 6.97
C ARG A 832 0.92 20.58 5.57
N ILE A 833 0.50 21.83 5.52
CA ILE A 833 0.57 22.68 4.32
C ILE A 833 1.39 23.91 4.70
N TYR A 834 2.43 24.18 3.92
CA TYR A 834 3.28 25.36 4.06
C TYR A 834 3.08 26.33 2.91
N ARG A 835 3.41 27.60 3.12
CA ARG A 835 3.42 28.63 2.08
C ARG A 835 4.72 29.41 2.12
N VAL A 836 5.37 29.56 0.96
CA VAL A 836 6.60 30.35 0.79
C VAL A 836 6.25 31.74 0.29
N LEU A 837 6.84 32.76 0.91
CA LEU A 837 6.66 34.19 0.61
C LEU A 837 8.00 34.94 0.70
N PRO A 838 8.12 36.16 0.16
CA PRO A 838 9.25 37.02 0.47
C PRO A 838 9.26 37.44 1.94
N ASN A 839 10.44 37.65 2.50
CA ASN A 839 10.60 38.11 3.88
C ASN A 839 9.80 39.40 4.15
N GLY A 840 8.99 39.37 5.22
CA GLY A 840 8.20 40.52 5.66
C GLY A 840 7.06 40.93 4.72
N LYS A 841 6.76 40.13 3.68
CA LYS A 841 5.58 40.32 2.82
C LYS A 841 4.46 39.38 3.27
N LYS A 842 3.23 39.85 3.13
CA LYS A 842 2.02 39.03 3.35
C LYS A 842 1.51 38.49 2.02
N ALA A 843 0.79 37.37 2.09
CA ALA A 843 0.02 36.83 0.99
C ALA A 843 -1.05 37.84 0.50
N ARG A 844 -1.41 37.82 -0.78
CA ARG A 844 -2.50 38.68 -1.30
C ARG A 844 -3.86 38.10 -0.89
N PRO A 845 -4.87 38.94 -0.58
CA PRO A 845 -6.21 38.44 -0.31
C PRO A 845 -6.76 37.66 -1.51
N VAL A 846 -7.40 36.52 -1.23
CA VAL A 846 -8.05 35.69 -2.25
C VAL A 846 -9.52 36.12 -2.35
N PRO A 847 -9.96 36.71 -3.46
CA PRO A 847 -11.36 37.10 -3.61
C PRO A 847 -12.23 35.87 -3.92
N ASP A 848 -13.43 35.83 -3.36
CA ASP A 848 -14.52 35.03 -3.94
C ASP A 848 -14.88 35.63 -5.30
N LEU A 849 -14.57 34.88 -6.37
CA LEU A 849 -14.83 35.23 -7.77
C LEU A 849 -16.26 34.89 -8.18
N THR A 850 -16.94 33.97 -7.48
CA THR A 850 -18.33 33.60 -7.78
C THR A 850 -19.30 34.75 -7.52
N GLN A 851 -18.91 35.70 -6.66
CA GLN A 851 -19.68 36.89 -6.30
C GLN A 851 -19.25 38.17 -7.04
N ARG A 852 -18.41 38.07 -8.07
CA ARG A 852 -17.89 39.24 -8.82
C ARG A 852 -18.72 39.50 -10.08
N SER A 853 -18.93 40.77 -10.39
CA SER A 853 -19.46 41.21 -11.69
C SER A 853 -18.46 40.93 -12.82
N GLY A 854 -18.90 41.00 -14.08
CA GLY A 854 -18.01 40.82 -15.23
C GLY A 854 -16.81 41.80 -15.26
N ALA A 855 -17.00 43.02 -14.73
CA ALA A 855 -15.89 43.96 -14.53
C ALA A 855 -14.88 43.48 -13.47
N GLY A 856 -15.36 42.86 -12.39
CA GLY A 856 -14.52 42.26 -11.35
C GLY A 856 -13.76 41.03 -11.84
N LEU A 857 -14.42 40.16 -12.61
CA LEU A 857 -13.81 38.97 -13.21
C LEU A 857 -12.73 39.33 -14.23
N THR A 858 -13.01 40.28 -15.13
CA THR A 858 -12.03 40.75 -16.11
C THR A 858 -10.85 41.46 -15.43
N LYS A 859 -11.05 42.15 -14.31
CA LYS A 859 -9.95 42.68 -13.49
C LYS A 859 -9.08 41.58 -12.88
N ALA A 860 -9.67 40.48 -12.41
CA ALA A 860 -8.93 39.34 -11.89
C ALA A 860 -8.12 38.63 -12.99
N LEU A 861 -8.64 38.58 -14.22
CA LEU A 861 -7.93 38.06 -15.40
C LEU A 861 -6.69 38.89 -15.80
N GLU A 862 -6.60 40.15 -15.36
CA GLU A 862 -5.42 41.01 -15.50
C GLU A 862 -4.47 40.92 -14.29
N SER A 863 -4.62 39.91 -13.42
CA SER A 863 -3.66 39.68 -12.33
C SER A 863 -2.31 39.15 -12.86
N PRO A 864 -1.17 39.45 -12.23
CA PRO A 864 0.09 38.74 -12.50
C PRO A 864 0.07 37.28 -12.02
N ASN A 865 -0.90 36.89 -11.17
CA ASN A 865 -1.07 35.53 -10.66
C ASN A 865 -1.78 34.61 -11.66
N GLY A 866 -1.07 33.62 -12.20
CA GLY A 866 -1.62 32.64 -13.15
C GLY A 866 -2.74 31.76 -12.59
N THR A 867 -2.69 31.41 -11.31
CA THR A 867 -3.75 30.65 -10.64
C THR A 867 -5.03 31.48 -10.55
N LEU A 868 -4.95 32.74 -10.10
CA LEU A 868 -6.10 33.64 -10.01
C LEU A 868 -6.69 33.95 -11.39
N ARG A 869 -5.83 34.15 -12.40
CA ARG A 869 -6.30 34.34 -13.79
C ARG A 869 -7.02 33.09 -14.31
N GLU A 870 -6.52 31.90 -14.01
CA GLU A 870 -7.16 30.64 -14.40
C GLU A 870 -8.52 30.47 -13.73
N LEU A 871 -8.64 30.75 -12.43
CA LEU A 871 -9.93 30.73 -11.73
C LEU A 871 -10.91 31.77 -12.29
N ALA A 872 -10.43 32.97 -12.64
CA ALA A 872 -11.26 34.01 -13.26
C ALA A 872 -11.73 33.60 -14.66
N HIS A 873 -10.84 33.04 -15.49
CA HIS A 873 -11.18 32.48 -16.80
C HIS A 873 -12.26 31.40 -16.65
N GLN A 874 -12.00 30.39 -15.81
CA GLN A 874 -12.95 29.32 -15.53
C GLN A 874 -14.30 29.89 -15.09
N GLN A 875 -14.34 30.80 -14.13
CA GLN A 875 -15.60 31.39 -13.66
C GLN A 875 -16.36 32.13 -14.78
N ILE A 876 -15.68 32.92 -15.61
CA ILE A 876 -16.29 33.63 -16.75
C ILE A 876 -16.93 32.63 -17.73
N VAL A 877 -16.19 31.60 -18.12
CA VAL A 877 -16.64 30.61 -19.10
C VAL A 877 -17.73 29.71 -18.50
N TRP A 878 -17.61 29.38 -17.21
CA TRP A 878 -18.54 28.48 -16.56
C TRP A 878 -19.90 29.07 -16.26
N SER A 879 -19.94 30.38 -15.98
CA SER A 879 -21.18 31.14 -15.84
C SER A 879 -21.71 31.67 -17.17
N ALA A 880 -20.98 31.49 -18.28
CA ALA A 880 -21.26 32.10 -19.58
C ALA A 880 -21.49 33.61 -19.46
N ASP A 881 -20.62 34.30 -18.71
CA ASP A 881 -20.81 35.70 -18.32
C ASP A 881 -20.67 36.68 -19.51
N GLU A 882 -21.80 37.11 -20.07
CA GLU A 882 -21.83 38.08 -21.17
C GLU A 882 -21.34 39.48 -20.75
N GLU A 883 -21.46 39.84 -19.47
CA GLU A 883 -20.99 41.14 -18.95
C GLU A 883 -19.47 41.30 -19.05
N SER A 884 -18.72 40.20 -19.04
CA SER A 884 -17.27 40.19 -19.21
C SER A 884 -16.81 40.48 -20.64
N ILE A 885 -17.64 40.28 -21.67
CA ILE A 885 -17.22 40.37 -23.09
C ILE A 885 -16.55 41.70 -23.47
N PRO A 886 -17.10 42.88 -23.11
CA PRO A 886 -16.42 44.15 -23.37
C PRO A 886 -15.05 44.23 -22.70
N GLY A 887 -14.94 43.70 -21.49
CA GLY A 887 -13.69 43.66 -20.74
C GLY A 887 -12.66 42.70 -21.33
N LEU A 888 -13.07 41.49 -21.72
CA LEU A 888 -12.22 40.53 -22.42
C LEU A 888 -11.67 41.11 -23.72
N ARG A 889 -12.52 41.76 -24.53
CA ARG A 889 -12.07 42.35 -25.81
C ARG A 889 -11.09 43.51 -25.60
N ARG A 890 -11.28 44.32 -24.54
CA ARG A 890 -10.31 45.34 -24.13
C ARG A 890 -8.98 44.67 -23.74
N LEU A 891 -9.01 43.67 -22.87
CA LEU A 891 -7.79 42.98 -22.41
C LEU A 891 -7.03 42.37 -23.58
N ALA A 892 -7.70 41.58 -24.43
CA ALA A 892 -7.14 40.97 -25.63
C ALA A 892 -6.44 41.98 -26.55
N GLY A 893 -6.95 43.21 -26.62
CA GLY A 893 -6.42 44.24 -27.50
C GLY A 893 -5.40 45.19 -26.89
N SER A 894 -5.36 45.35 -25.56
CA SER A 894 -4.59 46.45 -24.94
C SER A 894 -4.06 46.20 -23.54
N SER A 895 -4.26 45.01 -22.94
CA SER A 895 -3.63 44.73 -21.64
C SER A 895 -2.11 44.82 -21.78
N SER A 896 -1.42 45.37 -20.78
CA SER A 896 0.05 45.37 -20.74
C SER A 896 0.61 43.97 -20.55
N GLN A 897 -0.18 43.03 -20.03
CA GLN A 897 0.23 41.67 -19.72
C GLN A 897 -0.11 40.69 -20.85
N PRO A 898 0.88 40.11 -21.55
CA PRO A 898 0.64 39.18 -22.66
C PRO A 898 -0.15 37.94 -22.25
N GLN A 899 0.07 37.40 -21.05
CA GLN A 899 -0.68 36.28 -20.49
C GLN A 899 -2.19 36.58 -20.36
N ALA A 900 -2.55 37.79 -19.95
CA ALA A 900 -3.93 38.23 -19.89
C ALA A 900 -4.54 38.39 -21.30
N ARG A 901 -3.76 38.85 -22.27
CA ARG A 901 -4.20 38.92 -23.68
C ARG A 901 -4.50 37.54 -24.25
N VAL A 902 -3.63 36.56 -24.02
CA VAL A 902 -3.85 35.16 -24.43
C VAL A 902 -5.13 34.60 -23.81
N GLN A 903 -5.27 34.66 -22.48
CA GLN A 903 -6.46 34.10 -21.82
C GLN A 903 -7.74 34.82 -22.20
N ALA A 904 -7.70 36.14 -22.44
CA ALA A 904 -8.87 36.86 -22.92
C ALA A 904 -9.31 36.43 -24.33
N LEU A 905 -8.38 36.17 -25.24
CA LEU A 905 -8.67 35.62 -26.58
C LEU A 905 -9.27 34.21 -26.48
N VAL A 906 -8.72 33.36 -25.61
CA VAL A 906 -9.23 32.00 -25.37
C VAL A 906 -10.63 32.03 -24.77
N ALA A 907 -10.85 32.84 -23.72
CA ALA A 907 -12.17 32.98 -23.10
C ALA A 907 -13.22 33.50 -24.10
N LEU A 908 -12.86 34.47 -24.96
CA LEU A 908 -13.74 34.90 -26.05
C LEU A 908 -14.06 33.75 -27.02
N SER A 909 -13.09 32.88 -27.30
CA SER A 909 -13.29 31.72 -28.18
C SER A 909 -14.25 30.71 -27.56
N GLU A 910 -14.04 30.34 -26.29
CA GLU A 910 -14.87 29.37 -25.57
C GLU A 910 -16.31 29.86 -25.37
N LEU A 911 -16.51 31.17 -25.23
CA LEU A 911 -17.84 31.79 -25.21
C LEU A 911 -18.49 31.91 -26.61
N GLY A 912 -17.76 31.59 -27.69
CA GLY A 912 -18.24 31.81 -29.06
C GLY A 912 -18.43 33.30 -29.40
N ARG A 913 -17.57 34.17 -28.87
CA ARG A 913 -17.60 35.64 -29.01
C ARG A 913 -16.31 36.22 -29.60
N LEU A 914 -15.36 35.37 -29.98
CA LEU A 914 -14.13 35.75 -30.66
C LEU A 914 -14.45 36.24 -32.09
N ALA A 915 -14.17 37.51 -32.38
CA ALA A 915 -14.37 38.06 -33.71
C ALA A 915 -13.08 38.00 -34.54
N LYS A 916 -13.21 37.93 -35.87
CA LYS A 916 -12.08 37.95 -36.81
C LYS A 916 -11.12 39.12 -36.57
N ARG A 917 -11.66 40.32 -36.27
CA ARG A 917 -10.86 41.52 -35.96
C ARG A 917 -9.96 41.34 -34.74
N ASP A 918 -10.41 40.55 -33.76
CA ASP A 918 -9.69 40.28 -32.52
C ASP A 918 -8.46 39.41 -32.86
N VAL A 919 -8.67 38.38 -33.70
CA VAL A 919 -7.60 37.51 -34.21
C VAL A 919 -6.60 38.27 -35.09
N VAL A 920 -7.06 39.06 -36.08
CA VAL A 920 -6.17 39.83 -36.97
C VAL A 920 -5.25 40.75 -36.18
N LYS A 921 -5.79 41.42 -35.14
CA LYS A 921 -4.99 42.27 -34.26
C LYS A 921 -3.96 41.44 -33.50
N ALA A 922 -4.36 40.29 -32.95
CA ALA A 922 -3.48 39.41 -32.18
C ALA A 922 -2.37 38.76 -33.02
N LEU A 923 -2.60 38.49 -34.31
CA LEU A 923 -1.55 38.00 -35.23
C LEU A 923 -0.39 39.00 -35.42
N SER A 924 -0.60 40.27 -35.10
CA SER A 924 0.42 41.34 -35.16
C SER A 924 0.90 41.79 -33.78
N ASP A 925 0.57 41.06 -32.71
CA ASP A 925 0.95 41.42 -31.34
C ASP A 925 2.47 41.38 -31.14
N GLY A 926 3.00 42.26 -30.28
CA GLY A 926 4.42 42.33 -29.97
C GLY A 926 4.97 41.08 -29.28
N HIS A 927 4.13 40.32 -28.56
CA HIS A 927 4.54 39.13 -27.83
C HIS A 927 4.29 37.84 -28.61
N GLN A 928 5.29 36.96 -28.71
CA GLN A 928 5.22 35.75 -29.52
C GLN A 928 4.06 34.82 -29.14
N ALA A 929 3.81 34.62 -27.84
CA ALA A 929 2.75 33.71 -27.39
C ALA A 929 1.34 34.20 -27.81
N VAL A 930 1.12 35.51 -27.88
CA VAL A 930 -0.16 36.06 -28.35
C VAL A 930 -0.36 35.73 -29.83
N ARG A 931 0.70 35.88 -30.65
CA ARG A 931 0.67 35.50 -32.07
C ARG A 931 0.47 34.00 -32.26
N GLN A 932 1.16 33.17 -31.48
CA GLN A 932 1.01 31.70 -31.49
C GLN A 932 -0.44 31.30 -31.24
N HIS A 933 -1.05 31.78 -30.15
CA HIS A 933 -2.45 31.47 -29.84
C HIS A 933 -3.42 32.05 -30.86
N ALA A 934 -3.16 33.24 -31.40
CA ALA A 934 -3.97 33.81 -32.47
C ALA A 934 -3.99 32.93 -33.73
N ILE A 935 -2.87 32.27 -34.07
CA ILE A 935 -2.82 31.30 -35.17
C ILE A 935 -3.74 30.11 -34.88
N SER A 936 -3.60 29.48 -33.70
CA SER A 936 -4.41 28.31 -33.32
C SER A 936 -5.91 28.64 -33.28
N LEU A 937 -6.28 29.76 -32.66
CA LEU A 937 -7.67 30.24 -32.58
C LEU A 937 -8.26 30.61 -33.95
N SER A 938 -7.44 30.79 -34.98
CA SER A 938 -7.89 31.10 -36.32
C SER A 938 -8.23 29.87 -37.18
N GLU A 939 -7.93 28.66 -36.70
CA GLU A 939 -8.12 27.42 -37.46
C GLU A 939 -9.55 27.20 -37.96
N PRO A 940 -10.63 27.47 -37.18
CA PRO A 940 -12.00 27.37 -37.68
C PRO A 940 -12.26 28.24 -38.91
N LEU A 941 -11.54 29.35 -39.09
CA LEU A 941 -11.71 30.27 -40.21
C LEU A 941 -11.07 29.76 -41.52
N LEU A 942 -10.17 28.77 -41.45
CA LEU A 942 -9.43 28.26 -42.61
C LEU A 942 -10.30 27.47 -43.59
N ALA A 943 -11.37 26.84 -43.08
CA ALA A 943 -12.33 26.11 -43.92
C ALA A 943 -13.26 27.07 -44.70
N ASP A 944 -13.66 28.17 -44.08
CA ASP A 944 -14.72 29.05 -44.60
C ASP A 944 -14.21 30.20 -45.48
N GLU A 945 -12.96 30.65 -45.30
CA GLU A 945 -12.42 31.81 -46.03
C GLU A 945 -11.03 31.55 -46.61
N PRO A 946 -10.92 31.13 -47.89
CA PRO A 946 -9.64 30.82 -48.52
C PRO A 946 -8.60 31.94 -48.51
N LYS A 947 -9.02 33.21 -48.42
CA LYS A 947 -8.11 34.37 -48.32
C LYS A 947 -7.42 34.47 -46.95
N TRP A 948 -7.95 33.81 -45.92
CA TRP A 948 -7.40 33.82 -44.57
C TRP A 948 -5.97 33.25 -44.53
N ILE A 949 -5.66 32.30 -45.42
CA ILE A 949 -4.33 31.73 -45.55
C ILE A 949 -3.25 32.77 -45.86
N GLU A 950 -3.60 33.88 -46.53
CA GLU A 950 -2.66 34.95 -46.84
C GLU A 950 -2.20 35.71 -45.59
N HIS A 951 -3.05 35.80 -44.56
CA HIS A 951 -2.67 36.38 -43.28
C HIS A 951 -1.69 35.47 -42.54
N LEU A 952 -1.96 34.17 -42.49
CA LEU A 952 -1.09 33.19 -41.83
C LEU A 952 0.25 33.00 -42.56
N ALA A 953 0.25 32.97 -43.90
CA ALA A 953 1.46 32.76 -44.69
C ALA A 953 2.52 33.87 -44.50
N LYS A 954 2.13 35.07 -44.03
CA LYS A 954 3.08 36.15 -43.68
C LYS A 954 3.93 35.79 -42.46
N LEU A 955 3.41 34.96 -41.56
CA LEU A 955 4.08 34.56 -40.32
C LEU A 955 5.16 33.48 -40.51
N VAL A 956 5.37 32.99 -41.75
CA VAL A 956 6.55 32.18 -42.09
C VAL A 956 7.85 32.91 -41.75
N ALA A 957 7.83 34.24 -41.82
CA ALA A 957 8.97 35.09 -41.48
C ALA A 957 9.12 35.34 -39.97
N ASP A 958 8.16 34.94 -39.12
CA ASP A 958 8.16 35.26 -37.69
C ASP A 958 9.49 34.85 -37.04
N PRO A 959 10.10 35.70 -36.19
CA PRO A 959 11.37 35.39 -35.56
C PRO A 959 11.26 34.21 -34.57
N ASP A 960 10.09 34.00 -33.97
CA ASP A 960 9.95 33.06 -32.87
C ASP A 960 9.60 31.63 -33.36
N PRO A 961 10.34 30.59 -32.92
CA PRO A 961 10.13 29.22 -33.38
C PRO A 961 8.81 28.61 -32.90
N PHE A 962 8.28 28.97 -31.72
CA PHE A 962 6.98 28.46 -31.26
C PHE A 962 5.83 28.98 -32.14
N VAL A 963 5.92 30.24 -32.59
CA VAL A 963 4.96 30.80 -33.56
C VAL A 963 5.01 30.02 -34.87
N ARG A 964 6.22 29.74 -35.39
CA ARG A 964 6.38 28.97 -36.63
C ARG A 964 5.93 27.51 -36.49
N GLN A 965 6.06 26.90 -35.31
CA GLN A 965 5.58 25.55 -35.04
C GLN A 965 4.06 25.47 -35.08
N GLN A 966 3.39 26.37 -34.36
CA GLN A 966 1.93 26.45 -34.41
C GLN A 966 1.44 26.79 -35.83
N LEU A 967 2.14 27.68 -36.53
CA LEU A 967 1.86 27.96 -37.94
C LEU A 967 1.93 26.70 -38.80
N ALA A 968 2.98 25.89 -38.66
CA ALA A 968 3.12 24.64 -39.40
C ALA A 968 1.93 23.69 -39.13
N TYR A 969 1.48 23.56 -37.88
CA TYR A 969 0.31 22.77 -37.53
C TYR A 969 -0.98 23.31 -38.18
N SER A 970 -1.25 24.60 -38.03
CA SER A 970 -2.47 25.23 -38.53
C SER A 970 -2.54 25.27 -40.07
N LEU A 971 -1.41 25.47 -40.76
CA LEU A 971 -1.35 25.43 -42.23
C LEU A 971 -1.78 24.08 -42.81
N GLY A 972 -1.60 22.97 -42.08
CA GLY A 972 -2.08 21.68 -42.56
C GLY A 972 -3.61 21.55 -42.55
N GLN A 973 -4.34 22.38 -41.78
CA GLN A 973 -5.81 22.42 -41.79
C GLN A 973 -6.37 23.04 -43.08
N ALA A 974 -5.53 23.78 -43.81
CA ALA A 974 -5.85 24.39 -45.09
C ALA A 974 -5.55 23.41 -46.25
N ALA A 975 -6.33 23.48 -47.33
CA ALA A 975 -6.10 22.73 -48.57
C ALA A 975 -5.57 23.62 -49.72
N GLN A 976 -5.48 24.93 -49.49
CA GLN A 976 -5.09 25.91 -50.51
C GLN A 976 -3.59 25.80 -50.84
N PRO A 977 -3.18 25.91 -52.12
CA PRO A 977 -1.77 25.80 -52.54
C PRO A 977 -0.81 26.72 -51.77
N LYS A 978 -1.30 27.90 -51.37
CA LYS A 978 -0.52 28.87 -50.60
C LYS A 978 -0.04 28.33 -49.26
N ALA A 979 -0.82 27.44 -48.63
CA ALA A 979 -0.42 26.76 -47.41
C ALA A 979 0.77 25.82 -47.66
N GLY A 980 0.75 25.08 -48.78
CA GLY A 980 1.87 24.25 -49.22
C GLY A 980 3.14 25.05 -49.52
N GLU A 981 3.03 26.21 -50.19
CA GLU A 981 4.17 27.14 -50.38
C GLU A 981 4.75 27.61 -49.04
N ALA A 982 3.87 27.96 -48.09
CA ALA A 982 4.28 28.42 -46.75
C ALA A 982 4.97 27.30 -45.96
N LEU A 983 4.43 26.07 -45.99
CA LEU A 983 5.06 24.89 -45.40
C LEU A 983 6.41 24.56 -46.05
N GLY A 984 6.54 24.71 -47.38
CA GLY A 984 7.81 24.55 -48.08
C GLY A 984 8.88 25.55 -47.61
N LYS A 985 8.50 26.81 -47.40
CA LYS A 985 9.41 27.82 -46.83
C LYS A 985 9.84 27.49 -45.40
N LEU A 986 8.90 27.03 -44.56
CA LEU A 986 9.23 26.56 -43.20
C LEU A 986 10.15 25.33 -43.26
N LEU A 987 9.94 24.40 -44.20
CA LEU A 987 10.81 23.24 -44.40
C LEU A 987 12.25 23.66 -44.69
N LEU A 988 12.47 24.63 -45.58
CA LEU A 988 13.82 25.11 -45.91
C LEU A 988 14.51 25.82 -44.74
N ARG A 989 13.73 26.45 -43.86
CA ARG A 989 14.24 27.28 -42.76
C ARG A 989 14.47 26.49 -41.48
N ASP A 990 13.53 25.62 -41.12
CA ASP A 990 13.36 25.12 -39.75
C ASP A 990 13.52 23.60 -39.61
N ALA A 991 13.72 22.86 -40.70
CA ALA A 991 13.78 21.39 -40.68
C ALA A 991 14.99 20.78 -39.92
N SER A 992 15.94 21.60 -39.47
CA SER A 992 17.02 21.16 -38.58
C SER A 992 16.55 20.92 -37.15
N ASP A 993 15.50 21.61 -36.69
CA ASP A 993 14.84 21.33 -35.42
C ASP A 993 13.86 20.15 -35.62
N PRO A 994 14.04 19.03 -34.90
CA PRO A 994 13.26 17.82 -35.13
C PRO A 994 11.76 17.97 -34.79
N TYR A 995 11.41 18.89 -33.89
CA TYR A 995 10.02 19.11 -33.47
C TYR A 995 9.28 20.05 -34.41
N LEU A 996 9.97 21.07 -34.94
CA LEU A 996 9.47 21.88 -36.04
C LEU A 996 9.31 21.05 -37.32
N ALA A 997 10.30 20.21 -37.63
CA ALA A 997 10.20 19.27 -38.73
C ALA A 997 9.00 18.34 -38.57
N ALA A 998 8.75 17.81 -37.36
CA ALA A 998 7.57 16.99 -37.09
C ALA A 998 6.26 17.75 -37.30
N ALA A 999 6.18 19.03 -36.92
CA ALA A 999 5.00 19.86 -37.18
C ALA A 999 4.75 20.05 -38.68
N ILE A 1000 5.81 20.35 -39.46
CA ILE A 1000 5.73 20.50 -40.92
C ILE A 1000 5.32 19.18 -41.59
N LEU A 1001 5.98 18.07 -41.22
CA LEU A 1001 5.71 16.76 -41.80
C LEU A 1001 4.31 16.25 -41.42
N SER A 1002 3.82 16.57 -40.23
CA SER A 1002 2.43 16.28 -39.87
C SER A 1002 1.48 16.94 -40.87
N SER A 1003 1.72 18.19 -41.24
CA SER A 1003 0.88 18.97 -42.15
C SER A 1003 1.11 18.70 -43.64
N ALA A 1004 1.95 17.73 -43.99
CA ALA A 1004 2.42 17.56 -45.36
C ALA A 1004 1.41 16.95 -46.33
N LEU A 1005 0.45 16.12 -45.87
CA LEU A 1005 -0.37 15.30 -46.78
C LEU A 1005 -1.22 16.12 -47.78
N PRO A 1006 -1.95 17.18 -47.38
CA PRO A 1006 -2.71 17.99 -48.35
C PRO A 1006 -1.81 18.76 -49.33
N HIS A 1007 -0.51 18.88 -49.01
CA HIS A 1007 0.45 19.76 -49.70
C HIS A 1007 1.65 19.00 -50.24
N LEU A 1008 1.54 17.68 -50.41
CA LEU A 1008 2.68 16.80 -50.64
C LEU A 1008 3.47 17.17 -51.90
N ALA A 1009 2.78 17.55 -52.98
CA ALA A 1009 3.42 17.97 -54.23
C ALA A 1009 4.33 19.19 -54.03
N ALA A 1010 3.84 20.22 -53.33
CA ALA A 1010 4.62 21.43 -53.04
C ALA A 1010 5.83 21.15 -52.13
N ILE A 1011 5.65 20.27 -51.13
CA ILE A 1011 6.74 19.84 -50.24
C ILE A 1011 7.79 19.01 -50.99
N GLN A 1012 7.38 18.10 -51.88
CA GLN A 1012 8.28 17.33 -52.71
C GLN A 1012 9.07 18.21 -53.69
N GLU A 1013 8.41 19.16 -54.34
CA GLU A 1013 9.06 20.11 -55.26
C GLU A 1013 10.11 20.94 -54.52
N THR A 1014 9.75 21.48 -53.36
CA THR A 1014 10.67 22.21 -52.46
C THR A 1014 11.86 21.32 -52.07
N ALA A 1015 11.61 20.05 -51.73
CA ALA A 1015 12.65 19.12 -51.31
C ALA A 1015 13.61 18.74 -52.44
N ARG A 1016 13.11 18.55 -53.67
CA ARG A 1016 13.94 18.23 -54.85
C ARG A 1016 14.79 19.41 -55.31
N GLY A 1017 14.26 20.63 -55.19
CA GLY A 1017 14.94 21.86 -55.63
C GLY A 1017 15.97 22.41 -54.64
N SER A 1018 16.12 21.81 -53.45
CA SER A 1018 16.93 22.38 -52.36
C SER A 1018 18.24 21.65 -52.13
N ALA A 1019 19.35 22.41 -52.14
CA ALA A 1019 20.66 21.95 -51.67
C ALA A 1019 20.87 22.12 -50.16
N THR A 1020 19.96 22.81 -49.45
CA THR A 1020 20.10 23.15 -48.03
C THR A 1020 19.45 22.13 -47.09
N LEU A 1021 18.57 21.27 -47.59
CA LEU A 1021 17.93 20.22 -46.79
C LEU A 1021 18.90 19.08 -46.51
N SER A 1022 18.86 18.55 -45.29
CA SER A 1022 19.65 17.38 -44.93
C SER A 1022 19.21 16.15 -45.74
N GLY A 1023 20.16 15.28 -46.09
CA GLY A 1023 19.85 14.02 -46.77
C GLY A 1023 18.89 13.12 -45.98
N ALA A 1024 18.92 13.21 -44.65
CA ALA A 1024 17.97 12.53 -43.77
C ALA A 1024 16.53 13.03 -43.95
N MET A 1025 16.33 14.36 -44.00
CA MET A 1025 15.02 14.96 -44.22
C MET A 1025 14.45 14.64 -45.60
N ALA A 1026 15.28 14.77 -46.65
CA ALA A 1026 14.88 14.41 -48.01
C ALA A 1026 14.46 12.93 -48.11
N LYS A 1027 15.20 12.03 -47.44
CA LYS A 1027 14.86 10.60 -47.35
C LYS A 1027 13.54 10.37 -46.61
N GLN A 1028 13.29 11.10 -45.52
CA GLN A 1028 12.03 10.98 -44.77
C GLN A 1028 10.82 11.40 -45.61
N ILE A 1029 10.93 12.48 -46.39
CA ILE A 1029 9.88 12.91 -47.34
C ILE A 1029 9.66 11.84 -48.42
N GLN A 1030 10.73 11.29 -49.02
CA GLN A 1030 10.61 10.20 -49.99
C GLN A 1030 9.95 8.94 -49.41
N GLN A 1031 10.24 8.61 -48.15
CA GLN A 1031 9.60 7.48 -47.45
C GLN A 1031 8.10 7.69 -47.21
N ILE A 1032 7.68 8.92 -46.86
CA ILE A 1032 6.25 9.27 -46.73
C ILE A 1032 5.55 9.03 -48.07
N VAL A 1033 6.12 9.51 -49.17
CA VAL A 1033 5.55 9.37 -50.52
C VAL A 1033 5.43 7.90 -50.90
N ALA A 1034 6.51 7.13 -50.75
CA ALA A 1034 6.53 5.70 -51.07
C ALA A 1034 5.48 4.90 -50.27
N ARG A 1035 5.19 5.32 -49.03
CA ARG A 1035 4.15 4.69 -48.18
C ARG A 1035 2.73 5.05 -48.61
N ILE A 1036 2.50 6.25 -49.12
CA ILE A 1036 1.20 6.67 -49.65
C ILE A 1036 0.89 5.89 -50.94
N ASP A 1037 1.89 5.72 -51.81
CA ASP A 1037 1.75 5.01 -53.08
C ASP A 1037 1.67 3.47 -52.91
N ALA A 1038 2.07 2.95 -51.74
CA ALA A 1038 2.03 1.53 -51.44
C ALA A 1038 0.57 1.05 -51.28
N LYS A 1039 0.07 0.26 -52.24
CA LYS A 1039 -1.25 -0.40 -52.13
C LYS A 1039 -1.28 -1.27 -50.86
N PRO A 1040 -2.36 -1.22 -50.05
CA PRO A 1040 -2.50 -2.12 -48.91
C PRO A 1040 -2.51 -3.57 -49.42
N LYS A 1041 -1.50 -4.36 -49.01
CA LYS A 1041 -1.54 -5.81 -49.23
C LYS A 1041 -2.54 -6.41 -48.26
N THR A 1042 -3.65 -6.93 -48.78
CA THR A 1042 -4.57 -7.78 -48.02
C THR A 1042 -3.83 -9.06 -47.65
N ILE A 1043 -3.41 -9.20 -46.40
CA ILE A 1043 -2.93 -10.48 -45.89
C ILE A 1043 -4.17 -11.27 -45.46
N ALA A 1044 -4.40 -12.43 -46.09
CA ALA A 1044 -5.43 -13.37 -45.65
C ALA A 1044 -5.13 -13.78 -44.20
N GLU A 1045 -6.15 -13.78 -43.35
CA GLU A 1045 -6.06 -14.26 -41.97
C GLU A 1045 -5.56 -15.71 -41.95
N THR A 1046 -4.27 -15.89 -41.71
CA THR A 1046 -3.73 -17.18 -41.30
C THR A 1046 -3.96 -17.31 -39.80
N THR A 1047 -4.78 -18.29 -39.43
CA THR A 1047 -5.00 -18.73 -38.05
C THR A 1047 -3.65 -18.90 -37.35
N PRO A 1048 -3.47 -18.41 -36.11
CA PRO A 1048 -2.18 -18.49 -35.43
C PRO A 1048 -1.72 -19.94 -35.39
N ALA A 1049 -0.51 -20.23 -35.88
CA ALA A 1049 0.18 -21.44 -35.48
C ALA A 1049 0.32 -21.37 -33.95
N LYS A 1050 -0.25 -22.36 -33.25
CA LYS A 1050 -0.05 -22.52 -31.80
C LYS A 1050 1.45 -22.38 -31.52
N PRO A 1051 1.89 -21.59 -30.54
CA PRO A 1051 3.27 -21.58 -30.10
C PRO A 1051 3.67 -23.03 -29.86
N GLN A 1052 4.67 -23.50 -30.59
CA GLN A 1052 5.27 -24.79 -30.34
C GLN A 1052 5.84 -24.71 -28.91
N PRO A 1053 5.49 -25.62 -27.99
CA PRO A 1053 6.11 -25.61 -26.68
C PRO A 1053 7.60 -25.87 -26.90
N ALA A 1054 8.42 -24.85 -26.67
CA ALA A 1054 9.81 -25.09 -26.37
C ALA A 1054 9.80 -26.04 -25.17
N THR A 1055 10.44 -27.20 -25.31
CA THR A 1055 10.65 -28.15 -24.22
C THR A 1055 11.67 -27.56 -23.25
N THR A 1056 11.31 -26.46 -22.61
CA THR A 1056 12.04 -25.92 -21.47
C THR A 1056 11.67 -26.78 -20.25
N PRO A 1057 12.64 -27.29 -19.47
CA PRO A 1057 12.36 -27.95 -18.21
C PRO A 1057 11.43 -27.09 -17.35
N ASN A 1058 10.47 -27.68 -16.66
CA ASN A 1058 9.64 -26.96 -15.69
C ASN A 1058 10.54 -26.05 -14.84
N ARG A 1059 10.25 -24.74 -14.77
CA ARG A 1059 11.08 -23.78 -14.01
C ARG A 1059 11.24 -24.19 -12.56
N ALA A 1060 10.23 -24.84 -11.98
CA ALA A 1060 10.34 -25.44 -10.65
C ALA A 1060 11.44 -26.52 -10.57
N ASP A 1061 11.61 -27.33 -11.60
CA ASP A 1061 12.64 -28.38 -11.65
C ASP A 1061 14.04 -27.78 -11.83
N ALA A 1062 14.20 -26.76 -12.68
CA ALA A 1062 15.46 -26.02 -12.81
C ALA A 1062 15.83 -25.31 -11.50
N LEU A 1063 14.86 -24.65 -10.84
CA LEU A 1063 15.05 -24.05 -9.53
C LEU A 1063 15.45 -25.09 -8.48
N ASN A 1064 14.80 -26.26 -8.46
CA ASN A 1064 15.15 -27.35 -7.56
C ASN A 1064 16.55 -27.91 -7.83
N GLN A 1065 16.94 -28.04 -9.11
CA GLN A 1065 18.26 -28.49 -9.53
C GLN A 1065 19.36 -27.56 -9.01
N TYR A 1066 19.19 -26.25 -9.17
CA TYR A 1066 20.18 -25.26 -8.78
C TYR A 1066 19.97 -24.69 -7.37
N ALA A 1067 18.96 -25.13 -6.62
CA ALA A 1067 18.64 -24.63 -5.28
C ALA A 1067 19.84 -24.68 -4.33
N LYS A 1068 20.72 -25.68 -4.48
CA LYS A 1068 21.94 -25.79 -3.67
C LYS A 1068 22.98 -24.71 -4.00
N ALA A 1069 22.99 -24.17 -5.22
CA ALA A 1069 23.99 -23.19 -5.64
C ALA A 1069 23.90 -21.87 -4.85
N SER A 1070 22.73 -21.51 -4.34
CA SER A 1070 22.54 -20.33 -3.49
C SER A 1070 23.08 -20.50 -2.06
N GLU A 1071 23.35 -21.75 -1.65
CA GLU A 1071 23.95 -22.10 -0.34
C GLU A 1071 25.47 -22.25 -0.43
N LEU A 1072 26.03 -22.37 -1.64
CA LEU A 1072 27.46 -22.48 -1.89
C LEU A 1072 28.14 -21.11 -1.84
N LYS A 1073 29.41 -21.10 -1.43
CA LYS A 1073 30.25 -19.89 -1.45
C LYS A 1073 30.93 -19.75 -2.81
N GLY A 1074 30.37 -18.93 -3.69
CA GLY A 1074 30.96 -18.64 -5.00
C GLY A 1074 32.17 -17.69 -4.98
N ILE A 1075 32.89 -17.65 -6.09
CA ILE A 1075 34.05 -16.80 -6.38
C ILE A 1075 33.61 -15.75 -7.43
N ALA A 1076 33.51 -14.48 -7.02
CA ALA A 1076 33.02 -13.39 -7.89
C ALA A 1076 33.89 -13.18 -9.16
N ALA A 1077 35.20 -13.37 -9.05
CA ALA A 1077 36.11 -13.25 -10.21
C ALA A 1077 35.77 -14.25 -11.33
N ASP A 1078 35.41 -15.48 -10.96
CA ASP A 1078 35.02 -16.53 -11.93
C ASP A 1078 33.60 -16.29 -12.45
N GLY A 1079 32.73 -15.75 -11.60
CA GLY A 1079 31.37 -15.33 -11.97
C GLY A 1079 31.33 -14.21 -13.01
N ARG A 1080 32.35 -13.33 -13.03
CA ARG A 1080 32.47 -12.23 -14.00
C ARG A 1080 32.50 -12.72 -15.44
N ALA A 1081 33.21 -13.82 -15.72
CA ALA A 1081 33.28 -14.41 -17.06
C ALA A 1081 31.93 -14.99 -17.49
N ILE A 1082 31.22 -15.65 -16.57
CA ILE A 1082 29.89 -16.22 -16.80
C ILE A 1082 28.87 -15.10 -17.06
N PHE A 1083 28.92 -14.04 -16.26
CA PHE A 1083 28.10 -12.84 -16.45
C PHE A 1083 28.34 -12.20 -17.81
N GLN A 1084 29.61 -12.05 -18.20
CA GLN A 1084 29.97 -11.49 -19.49
C GLN A 1084 29.44 -12.34 -20.65
N ALA A 1085 29.49 -13.67 -20.53
CA ALA A 1085 29.00 -14.58 -21.55
C ALA A 1085 27.45 -14.65 -21.63
N ARG A 1086 26.74 -14.55 -20.50
CA ARG A 1086 25.30 -14.90 -20.44
C ARG A 1086 24.36 -13.73 -20.09
N CYS A 1087 24.84 -12.72 -19.37
CA CYS A 1087 24.00 -11.64 -18.82
C CYS A 1087 24.30 -10.27 -19.45
N SER A 1088 25.55 -10.02 -19.87
CA SER A 1088 26.01 -8.70 -20.31
C SER A 1088 25.34 -8.17 -21.58
N ALA A 1089 24.75 -9.05 -22.39
CA ALA A 1089 23.96 -8.65 -23.55
C ALA A 1089 22.79 -7.74 -23.15
N CYS A 1090 22.21 -7.96 -21.96
CA CYS A 1090 21.01 -7.25 -21.49
C CYS A 1090 21.26 -6.38 -20.26
N HIS A 1091 22.20 -6.73 -19.39
CA HIS A 1091 22.38 -6.08 -18.09
C HIS A 1091 23.77 -5.45 -17.93
N ARG A 1092 23.81 -4.32 -17.23
CA ARG A 1092 25.04 -3.66 -16.79
C ARG A 1092 25.40 -4.08 -15.37
N LEU A 1093 26.68 -4.41 -15.14
CA LEU A 1093 27.26 -4.67 -13.81
C LEU A 1093 28.79 -4.56 -13.86
N GLY A 1094 29.42 -3.95 -12.86
CA GLY A 1094 30.89 -3.90 -12.76
C GLY A 1094 31.60 -3.29 -13.97
N GLY A 1095 30.94 -2.34 -14.65
CA GLY A 1095 31.45 -1.69 -15.88
C GLY A 1095 31.31 -2.52 -17.17
N ILE A 1096 30.59 -3.66 -17.14
CA ILE A 1096 30.39 -4.55 -18.28
C ILE A 1096 28.90 -4.62 -18.64
N GLY A 1097 28.59 -4.70 -19.94
CA GLY A 1097 27.25 -5.00 -20.46
C GLY A 1097 26.40 -3.80 -20.90
N ASN A 1098 25.15 -4.08 -21.30
CA ASN A 1098 24.23 -3.11 -21.90
C ASN A 1098 23.07 -2.74 -20.95
N ALA A 1099 22.42 -1.60 -21.16
CA ALA A 1099 21.25 -1.15 -20.41
C ALA A 1099 19.94 -1.51 -21.13
N VAL A 1100 19.70 -2.80 -21.35
CA VAL A 1100 18.44 -3.32 -21.92
C VAL A 1100 17.47 -3.65 -20.80
N GLY A 1101 17.87 -4.50 -19.86
CA GLY A 1101 17.19 -4.76 -18.60
C GLY A 1101 17.68 -3.84 -17.46
N PRO A 1102 17.17 -4.03 -16.24
CA PRO A 1102 17.63 -3.32 -15.05
C PRO A 1102 19.16 -3.31 -14.90
N ASP A 1103 19.72 -2.21 -14.39
CA ASP A 1103 21.11 -2.20 -13.93
C ASP A 1103 21.23 -3.10 -12.70
N LEU A 1104 22.07 -4.13 -12.78
CA LEU A 1104 22.17 -5.14 -11.73
C LEU A 1104 23.07 -4.70 -10.59
N ALA A 1105 23.76 -3.56 -10.70
CA ALA A 1105 24.44 -2.94 -9.57
C ALA A 1105 23.47 -2.65 -8.40
N ALA A 1106 22.19 -2.44 -8.71
CA ALA A 1106 21.11 -2.25 -7.75
C ALA A 1106 20.59 -3.56 -7.10
N LEU A 1107 21.12 -4.74 -7.48
CA LEU A 1107 20.70 -6.05 -6.94
C LEU A 1107 21.74 -6.70 -6.01
N THR A 1108 22.80 -5.97 -5.65
CA THR A 1108 23.88 -6.46 -4.79
C THR A 1108 23.42 -6.83 -3.36
N ASP A 1109 22.24 -6.37 -2.95
CA ASP A 1109 21.61 -6.63 -1.65
C ASP A 1109 20.64 -7.83 -1.65
N LYS A 1110 20.40 -8.46 -2.82
CA LYS A 1110 19.52 -9.62 -2.94
C LYS A 1110 20.22 -10.87 -2.41
N SER A 1111 19.49 -11.67 -1.64
CA SER A 1111 20.00 -12.99 -1.23
C SER A 1111 20.35 -13.84 -2.46
N PRO A 1112 21.37 -14.71 -2.39
CA PRO A 1112 21.68 -15.64 -3.47
C PRO A 1112 20.47 -16.44 -3.96
N GLN A 1113 19.53 -16.77 -3.07
CA GLN A 1113 18.28 -17.44 -3.42
C GLN A 1113 17.37 -16.56 -4.28
N ALA A 1114 17.25 -15.26 -3.97
CA ALA A 1114 16.44 -14.34 -4.75
C ALA A 1114 17.07 -14.06 -6.13
N LEU A 1115 18.40 -13.92 -6.17
CA LEU A 1115 19.14 -13.81 -7.43
C LEU A 1115 19.00 -15.06 -8.29
N LEU A 1116 19.06 -16.25 -7.68
CA LEU A 1116 18.84 -17.53 -8.36
C LEU A 1116 17.45 -17.60 -8.98
N VAL A 1117 16.42 -17.21 -8.23
CA VAL A 1117 15.04 -17.18 -8.73
C VAL A 1117 14.90 -16.22 -9.92
N GLY A 1118 15.42 -15.00 -9.80
CA GLY A 1118 15.39 -14.03 -10.92
C GLY A 1118 16.22 -14.45 -12.12
N THR A 1119 17.27 -15.26 -11.92
CA THR A 1119 18.14 -15.76 -12.99
C THR A 1119 17.52 -16.94 -13.75
N ILE A 1120 16.87 -17.87 -13.04
CA ILE A 1120 16.29 -19.10 -13.62
C ILE A 1120 14.85 -18.89 -14.10
N ASP A 1121 14.07 -18.08 -13.37
CA ASP A 1121 12.65 -17.85 -13.63
C ASP A 1121 12.36 -16.33 -13.77
N PRO A 1122 12.89 -15.68 -14.84
CA PRO A 1122 12.74 -14.24 -15.03
C PRO A 1122 11.30 -13.80 -15.31
N ASN A 1123 10.39 -14.76 -15.58
CA ASN A 1123 8.97 -14.51 -15.83
C ASN A 1123 8.12 -14.55 -14.56
N ARG A 1124 8.69 -14.94 -13.40
CA ARG A 1124 7.98 -15.04 -12.13
C ARG A 1124 7.41 -13.71 -11.66
N GLU A 1125 8.12 -12.62 -11.93
CA GLU A 1125 7.70 -11.25 -11.59
C GLU A 1125 8.27 -10.28 -12.64
N VAL A 1126 7.42 -9.84 -13.57
CA VAL A 1126 7.81 -8.91 -14.65
C VAL A 1126 7.17 -7.56 -14.37
N SER A 1127 7.99 -6.52 -14.18
CA SER A 1127 7.48 -5.14 -14.15
C SER A 1127 6.95 -4.78 -15.53
N GLU A 1128 5.79 -4.11 -15.61
CA GLU A 1128 5.16 -3.74 -16.89
C GLU A 1128 6.09 -2.94 -17.81
N GLN A 1129 7.02 -2.15 -17.26
CA GLN A 1129 8.03 -1.42 -18.03
C GLN A 1129 9.06 -2.33 -18.73
N TYR A 1130 9.18 -3.59 -18.28
CA TYR A 1130 10.04 -4.62 -18.86
C TYR A 1130 9.25 -5.77 -19.52
N ALA A 1131 7.91 -5.65 -19.59
CA ALA A 1131 7.08 -6.60 -20.29
C ALA A 1131 7.38 -6.56 -21.80
N SER A 1132 7.50 -7.73 -22.41
CA SER A 1132 7.79 -7.82 -23.83
C SER A 1132 6.53 -7.55 -24.65
N LEU A 1133 6.66 -6.70 -25.68
CA LEU A 1133 5.63 -6.44 -26.67
C LEU A 1133 5.87 -7.30 -27.89
N LEU A 1134 4.85 -8.03 -28.33
CA LEU A 1134 4.89 -8.81 -29.56
C LEU A 1134 4.05 -8.09 -30.63
N VAL A 1135 4.69 -7.68 -31.71
CA VAL A 1135 4.13 -6.86 -32.79
C VAL A 1135 4.17 -7.62 -34.09
N ARG A 1136 3.00 -7.93 -34.64
CA ARG A 1136 2.86 -8.48 -35.99
C ARG A 1136 2.65 -7.33 -36.97
N LEU A 1137 3.51 -7.23 -37.97
CA LEU A 1137 3.42 -6.22 -39.02
C LEU A 1137 2.51 -6.68 -40.16
N LYS A 1138 1.87 -5.72 -40.84
CA LYS A 1138 1.11 -5.94 -42.08
C LYS A 1138 1.99 -6.41 -43.25
N SER A 1139 3.30 -6.42 -43.10
CA SER A 1139 4.23 -7.05 -44.06
C SER A 1139 4.42 -8.55 -43.82
N GLY A 1140 3.88 -9.10 -42.74
CA GLY A 1140 4.02 -10.51 -42.32
C GLY A 1140 5.13 -10.75 -41.29
N GLY A 1141 6.01 -9.77 -41.03
CA GLY A 1141 7.06 -9.88 -40.02
C GLY A 1141 6.51 -9.79 -38.59
N THR A 1142 7.17 -10.46 -37.64
CA THR A 1142 6.88 -10.34 -36.20
C THR A 1142 8.10 -9.78 -35.48
N LEU A 1143 7.89 -8.79 -34.62
CA LEU A 1143 8.91 -8.16 -33.79
C LEU A 1143 8.56 -8.37 -32.32
N ALA A 1144 9.58 -8.57 -31.49
CA ALA A 1144 9.44 -8.64 -30.03
C ALA A 1144 10.43 -7.67 -29.37
N GLY A 1145 9.99 -6.97 -28.32
CA GLY A 1145 10.84 -6.04 -27.58
C GLY A 1145 10.09 -5.23 -26.55
N MET A 1146 10.81 -4.52 -25.68
CA MET A 1146 10.22 -3.63 -24.68
C MET A 1146 9.99 -2.24 -25.28
N ILE A 1147 8.92 -1.56 -24.90
CA ILE A 1147 8.69 -0.19 -25.34
C ILE A 1147 9.68 0.75 -24.68
N ALA A 1148 10.39 1.52 -25.50
CA ALA A 1148 11.20 2.64 -25.05
C ALA A 1148 10.45 3.96 -25.13
N ASP A 1149 9.53 4.10 -26.08
CA ASP A 1149 8.82 5.34 -26.34
C ASP A 1149 7.54 5.15 -27.19
N GLU A 1150 6.53 5.99 -27.01
CA GLU A 1150 5.28 5.98 -27.79
C GLU A 1150 4.85 7.37 -28.24
N THR A 1151 4.42 7.47 -29.49
CA THR A 1151 3.90 8.71 -30.10
C THR A 1151 2.51 8.45 -30.71
N ALA A 1152 1.88 9.51 -31.21
CA ALA A 1152 0.65 9.41 -32.00
C ALA A 1152 0.73 8.40 -33.15
N ASN A 1153 1.84 8.39 -33.91
CA ASN A 1153 1.93 7.66 -35.18
C ASN A 1153 2.76 6.37 -35.10
N GLY A 1154 3.53 6.20 -34.04
CA GLY A 1154 4.45 5.07 -33.91
C GLY A 1154 4.94 4.87 -32.49
N PHE A 1155 5.73 3.83 -32.30
CA PHE A 1155 6.38 3.51 -31.04
C PHE A 1155 7.76 2.91 -31.32
N THR A 1156 8.66 3.02 -30.35
CA THR A 1156 10.00 2.45 -30.43
C THR A 1156 10.11 1.29 -29.47
N ILE A 1157 10.48 0.11 -29.97
CA ILE A 1157 10.81 -1.05 -29.15
C ILE A 1157 12.33 -1.24 -29.09
N ARG A 1158 12.84 -1.74 -27.96
CA ARG A 1158 14.20 -2.27 -27.83
C ARG A 1158 14.11 -3.79 -27.75
N GLY A 1159 14.77 -4.46 -28.69
CA GLY A 1159 14.91 -5.92 -28.67
C GLY A 1159 16.01 -6.36 -27.71
N VAL A 1160 16.23 -7.68 -27.64
CA VAL A 1160 17.33 -8.29 -26.86
C VAL A 1160 18.73 -7.81 -27.29
N ASP A 1161 18.86 -7.31 -28.53
CA ASP A 1161 20.09 -6.69 -29.04
C ASP A 1161 20.31 -5.26 -28.54
N GLY A 1162 19.37 -4.71 -27.78
CA GLY A 1162 19.37 -3.34 -27.25
C GLY A 1162 19.15 -2.25 -28.30
N GLN A 1163 19.00 -2.62 -29.58
CA GLN A 1163 18.86 -1.66 -30.67
C GLN A 1163 17.41 -1.16 -30.74
N PRO A 1164 17.20 0.17 -30.75
CA PRO A 1164 15.86 0.73 -30.91
C PRO A 1164 15.34 0.49 -32.32
N ARG A 1165 14.10 0.02 -32.43
CA ARG A 1165 13.35 -0.15 -33.68
C ARG A 1165 12.06 0.63 -33.61
N THR A 1166 11.94 1.66 -34.44
CA THR A 1166 10.74 2.48 -34.54
C THR A 1166 9.76 1.86 -35.53
N ILE A 1167 8.51 1.67 -35.09
CA ILE A 1167 7.45 1.01 -35.83
C ILE A 1167 6.28 1.99 -35.93
N LEU A 1168 5.75 2.20 -37.15
CA LEU A 1168 4.54 2.98 -37.33
C LEU A 1168 3.31 2.16 -36.97
N ARG A 1169 2.35 2.77 -36.29
CA ARG A 1169 1.05 2.16 -35.99
C ARG A 1169 0.31 1.74 -37.27
N ALA A 1170 0.50 2.48 -38.37
CA ALA A 1170 -0.05 2.15 -39.68
C ALA A 1170 0.46 0.81 -40.23
N ASP A 1171 1.67 0.38 -39.84
CA ASP A 1171 2.31 -0.86 -40.29
C ASP A 1171 1.96 -2.06 -39.39
N VAL A 1172 1.30 -1.84 -38.25
CA VAL A 1172 0.94 -2.89 -37.29
C VAL A 1172 -0.35 -3.61 -37.72
N ALA A 1173 -0.29 -4.93 -37.81
CA ALA A 1173 -1.46 -5.79 -37.98
C ALA A 1173 -2.04 -6.20 -36.63
N GLU A 1174 -1.19 -6.55 -35.66
CA GLU A 1174 -1.59 -6.96 -34.32
C GLU A 1174 -0.49 -6.61 -33.31
N MET A 1175 -0.87 -6.27 -32.08
CA MET A 1175 0.07 -5.93 -31.02
C MET A 1175 -0.46 -6.47 -29.69
N ASN A 1176 0.33 -7.33 -29.03
CA ASN A 1176 -0.01 -7.94 -27.76
C ASN A 1176 1.13 -7.77 -26.77
N THR A 1177 0.84 -7.24 -25.58
CA THR A 1177 1.77 -7.28 -24.45
C THR A 1177 1.79 -8.69 -23.89
N THR A 1178 2.96 -9.29 -23.79
CA THR A 1178 3.11 -10.59 -23.13
C THR A 1178 3.33 -10.36 -21.63
N LEU A 1179 2.87 -11.28 -20.79
CA LEU A 1179 3.22 -11.30 -19.36
C LEU A 1179 4.64 -11.84 -19.13
N HIS A 1180 5.47 -11.91 -20.17
CA HIS A 1180 6.81 -12.47 -20.14
C HIS A 1180 7.87 -11.37 -20.27
N SER A 1181 8.97 -11.56 -19.55
CA SER A 1181 10.18 -10.74 -19.62
C SER A 1181 10.83 -10.87 -20.99
N LEU A 1182 11.58 -9.84 -21.38
CA LEU A 1182 12.50 -9.92 -22.53
C LEU A 1182 13.71 -10.84 -22.23
N MET A 1183 14.01 -11.09 -20.95
CA MET A 1183 15.09 -11.99 -20.54
C MET A 1183 14.76 -13.44 -20.92
N PRO A 1184 15.63 -14.13 -21.68
CA PRO A 1184 15.37 -15.50 -22.11
C PRO A 1184 15.44 -16.47 -20.93
N GLU A 1185 14.55 -17.44 -20.96
CA GLU A 1185 14.55 -18.61 -20.09
C GLU A 1185 15.65 -19.61 -20.51
N GLY A 1186 16.22 -20.37 -19.57
CA GLY A 1186 17.23 -21.39 -19.88
C GLY A 1186 18.68 -20.90 -19.87
N LEU A 1187 18.95 -19.69 -19.39
CA LEU A 1187 20.32 -19.15 -19.25
C LEU A 1187 21.16 -19.93 -18.23
N GLU A 1188 20.54 -20.74 -17.38
CA GLU A 1188 21.18 -21.67 -16.45
C GLU A 1188 21.74 -22.93 -17.13
N ALA A 1189 21.26 -23.28 -18.32
CA ALA A 1189 21.56 -24.56 -18.95
C ALA A 1189 23.08 -24.77 -19.16
N GLY A 1190 23.57 -25.94 -18.73
CA GLY A 1190 24.98 -26.32 -18.84
C GLY A 1190 25.90 -25.70 -17.78
N LEU A 1191 25.39 -24.91 -16.84
CA LEU A 1191 26.16 -24.51 -15.65
C LEU A 1191 26.17 -25.64 -14.62
N SER A 1192 27.32 -25.89 -14.00
CA SER A 1192 27.42 -26.64 -12.74
C SER A 1192 26.88 -25.83 -11.56
N LEU A 1193 26.70 -26.48 -10.40
CA LEU A 1193 26.29 -25.77 -9.17
C LEU A 1193 27.32 -24.72 -8.74
N ASP A 1194 28.61 -25.01 -8.88
CA ASP A 1194 29.69 -24.09 -8.55
C ASP A 1194 29.74 -22.89 -9.49
N GLU A 1195 29.54 -23.11 -10.79
CA GLU A 1195 29.46 -22.02 -11.78
C GLU A 1195 28.24 -21.12 -11.54
N MET A 1196 27.09 -21.69 -11.18
CA MET A 1196 25.92 -20.90 -10.77
C MET A 1196 26.22 -20.11 -9.49
N ALA A 1197 26.85 -20.72 -8.48
CA ALA A 1197 27.24 -20.03 -7.24
C ALA A 1197 28.21 -18.87 -7.51
N ASN A 1198 29.18 -19.06 -8.42
CA ASN A 1198 30.11 -18.04 -8.87
C ASN A 1198 29.38 -16.88 -9.57
N LEU A 1199 28.44 -17.17 -10.48
CA LEU A 1199 27.61 -16.16 -11.13
C LEU A 1199 26.80 -15.35 -10.11
N LEU A 1200 26.13 -16.02 -9.16
CA LEU A 1200 25.39 -15.36 -8.08
C LEU A 1200 26.30 -14.49 -7.21
N ALA A 1201 27.51 -14.96 -6.90
CA ALA A 1201 28.50 -14.20 -6.13
C ALA A 1201 28.94 -12.93 -6.85
N PHE A 1202 29.15 -12.97 -8.17
CA PHE A 1202 29.47 -11.78 -8.96
C PHE A 1202 28.30 -10.79 -9.06
N ILE A 1203 27.07 -11.29 -9.26
CA ILE A 1203 25.86 -10.44 -9.28
C ILE A 1203 25.65 -9.77 -7.92
N ALA A 1204 25.88 -10.50 -6.82
CA ALA A 1204 25.75 -9.98 -5.46
C ALA A 1204 26.86 -8.99 -5.09
N ASN A 1205 28.10 -9.19 -5.57
CA ASN A 1205 29.20 -8.26 -5.35
C ASN A 1205 30.19 -8.29 -6.52
N PRO A 1206 30.20 -7.26 -7.39
CA PRO A 1206 31.08 -7.24 -8.57
C PRO A 1206 32.54 -6.85 -8.26
N ASN A 1207 32.87 -6.51 -7.00
CA ASN A 1207 34.18 -6.05 -6.56
C ASN A 1207 34.99 -7.13 -5.85
#